data_AF-A0A2E3JB76-F1
#
_entry.id   AF-A0A2E3JB76-F1
#
_cell.length_a   1.000
_cell.length_b   1.000
_cell.length_c   1.000
_cell.angle_alpha   90.00
_cell.angle_beta   90.00
_cell.angle_gamma   90.00
#
_symmetry.space_group_name_H-M   'P 1'
#
loop_
_entity.id
_entity.type
_entity.pdbx_description
1 polymer ?
#
loop_
_entity_poly.entity_id
_entity_poly.type
_entity_poly.pdbx_seq_one_letter_code
_entity_poly.pdbx_strand_id
1 'polypeptide(L)'
;MCGIIAIARKKSIRVTPVRESLEQLAALDQLIAPQTPADIGPIIEKFKILKKELSGVAGIKCLLRDPSFGDYLIQICASLETELQQFELAIISEKFGSGELEEINKSLIELKDLLWHISQDRVGVALAIEELFGSYSDESSVELFVSIQEVLTGIDRLEVRGRDSAGLHLMIQNHGLDLSDPVIQSAIALRSQDINYGSGAIREFEGTLSFVYKVASEIGELGDNSQALRELISADDLLHGALQTESATGVVIGHSRWASVGIISEPNAHPMNSEVLNENQAPYVVAVANGDVDNFADLKKSENLQIPRLITSDSKVIPVIMSKELSDLGVNRENIHEAFRETVNSLNGSVAIVTNSAVAPDELSLGLRGSGQGLYVGLAEDAFIVASEPYGLVETTNKYLRLNGESINSRKELVSGPGEILTLSLGKAGTLEGIKRTAYDGTPLPIEATEVETTEITTRDIDRRNFPHFLLKEIFEAPESFEKTLRGKLIENENGLEVLLSEEELPSSLVKKLGKSKIKKIYVIGQGTAAVAGQALSRYLNEETTIPTEDLPATELSGFRLKTDMSDVMVIAISQSGTTTDTNRTVDLARTRGASVISIVNRRNSDLAQKSEGVIYTSDGRDIEMSVASTKAFYSQVAAGFLLGIVISDAANGVPKDPIQIQNRHDLLIALKELPSKMKEVLLEQPNIREVASELAPSRRHWAIVGNGSNIIAAREVRIKLSELCYKSIAADFTEDKKHIDLSSEPMILICATGLHDSTEADVAKEVAIYKAHKGAPIVISDNVGAYPSAHRVISVPHTDHKLAFVLSAMAGHLFGYEAALSINALANPFRETRSSIEKQLSFNPQISAEELLDALKPKLEEVSKRFFDGLRTGEYNGSLEASTATRIATLYRYALGNIPLDSYQIDSGKVGTPATILEDLNAALTIGIEELIRPIDAIKHQAKTVTVGISRSDEELIQLNLVAEVIRSGMPRDRISYRNLRNLAALDVAVETTRGFIRYAIEGNPEKGNAQLHVIDKGGIARDLTSRTQRDPKLRGSKHLVALQQNVMITKGRHDGRIIILVPEVKDKQSVGLTLIHIQLRDHLSEQAARHVLQGYQGRYTQIFDHVTETEPTFRSDILASIQVEDLLIMPVEELAELWRA
;
A
#
# COMPACT_ATOMS: atom_id res chain seq x y z
N MET A 1 -1.75 -4.33 1.03
CA MET A 1 -2.78 -3.27 1.11
C MET A 1 -4.09 -3.90 0.71
N CYS A 2 -5.15 -3.83 1.49
CA CYS A 2 -6.45 -4.31 1.03
C CYS A 2 -6.97 -3.46 -0.16
N GLY A 3 -7.84 -4.01 -1.00
CA GLY A 3 -8.53 -3.28 -2.07
C GLY A 3 -9.94 -2.90 -1.67
N ILE A 4 -10.31 -1.61 -1.71
CA ILE A 4 -11.71 -1.17 -1.66
C ILE A 4 -12.15 -0.83 -3.08
N ILE A 5 -13.34 -1.28 -3.46
CA ILE A 5 -14.06 -0.82 -4.65
C ILE A 5 -15.55 -0.64 -4.30
N ALA A 6 -16.17 0.47 -4.65
CA ALA A 6 -17.61 0.64 -4.46
C ALA A 6 -18.20 1.48 -5.59
N ILE A 7 -19.38 1.09 -6.09
CA ILE A 7 -20.03 1.77 -7.20
C ILE A 7 -21.45 2.15 -6.80
N ALA A 8 -21.74 3.44 -6.94
CA ALA A 8 -23.08 4.01 -6.87
C ALA A 8 -23.44 4.55 -8.25
N ARG A 9 -24.42 3.91 -8.91
CA ARG A 9 -24.78 4.18 -10.30
C ARG A 9 -26.25 4.55 -10.42
N LYS A 10 -26.54 5.64 -11.14
CA LYS A 10 -27.91 6.01 -11.53
C LYS A 10 -28.25 5.41 -12.89
N LYS A 11 -29.55 5.37 -13.21
CA LYS A 11 -30.00 4.98 -14.55
C LYS A 11 -29.40 5.89 -15.63
N SER A 12 -28.93 5.27 -16.70
CA SER A 12 -28.44 6.01 -17.87
C SER A 12 -29.58 6.77 -18.52
N ILE A 13 -29.38 8.07 -18.75
CA ILE A 13 -30.27 8.92 -19.54
C ILE A 13 -29.84 9.01 -21.00
N ARG A 14 -28.65 8.46 -21.34
CA ARG A 14 -28.14 8.46 -22.70
C ARG A 14 -28.88 7.44 -23.54
N VAL A 15 -29.32 7.85 -24.73
CA VAL A 15 -29.92 6.96 -25.71
C VAL A 15 -28.89 5.91 -26.14
N THR A 16 -29.28 4.64 -26.09
CA THR A 16 -28.45 3.52 -26.55
C THR A 16 -28.12 3.72 -28.04
N PRO A 17 -26.83 3.84 -28.42
CA PRO A 17 -26.45 3.92 -29.82
C PRO A 17 -26.77 2.60 -30.55
N VAL A 18 -26.88 2.67 -31.87
CA VAL A 18 -27.07 1.50 -32.74
C VAL A 18 -25.87 1.34 -33.67
N ARG A 19 -25.54 0.10 -34.02
CA ARG A 19 -24.39 -0.26 -34.87
C ARG A 19 -24.25 0.62 -36.11
N GLU A 20 -25.32 0.74 -36.91
CA GLU A 20 -25.31 1.50 -38.18
C GLU A 20 -24.89 2.97 -37.98
N SER A 21 -25.33 3.57 -36.86
CA SER A 21 -24.94 4.93 -36.50
C SER A 21 -23.46 5.01 -36.11
N LEU A 22 -22.94 4.01 -35.39
CA LEU A 22 -21.54 3.99 -34.96
C LEU A 22 -20.58 3.72 -36.12
N GLU A 23 -20.92 2.79 -37.01
CA GLU A 23 -20.14 2.52 -38.23
C GLU A 23 -20.01 3.76 -39.11
N GLN A 24 -21.11 4.52 -39.27
CA GLN A 24 -21.11 5.79 -40.02
C GLN A 24 -20.38 6.92 -39.28
N LEU A 25 -20.64 7.10 -37.98
CA LEU A 25 -20.04 8.18 -37.19
C LEU A 25 -18.52 8.03 -37.05
N ALA A 26 -18.03 6.80 -36.92
CA ALA A 26 -16.60 6.51 -36.81
C ALA A 26 -15.95 6.17 -38.15
N ALA A 27 -16.72 6.09 -39.25
CA ALA A 27 -16.23 5.76 -40.59
C ALA A 27 -15.30 4.53 -40.60
N LEU A 28 -15.77 3.43 -39.99
CA LEU A 28 -14.98 2.20 -39.77
C LEU A 28 -14.65 1.48 -41.08
N ASP A 29 -15.51 1.65 -42.10
CA ASP A 29 -15.30 1.21 -43.48
C ASP A 29 -14.13 1.90 -44.18
N GLN A 30 -13.69 3.05 -43.66
CA GLN A 30 -12.58 3.86 -44.19
C GLN A 30 -11.32 3.79 -43.30
N LEU A 31 -11.21 2.79 -42.42
CA LEU A 31 -9.97 2.58 -41.66
C LEU A 31 -8.88 2.04 -42.59
N ILE A 32 -7.74 2.73 -42.60
CA ILE A 32 -6.56 2.37 -43.38
C ILE A 32 -5.39 2.26 -42.41
N ALA A 33 -4.55 1.24 -42.62
CA ALA A 33 -3.31 1.04 -41.89
C ALA A 33 -2.43 2.29 -41.89
N PRO A 34 -1.86 2.73 -40.75
CA PRO A 34 -0.93 3.84 -40.74
C PRO A 34 0.31 3.50 -41.56
N GLN A 35 0.62 4.34 -42.56
CA GLN A 35 1.83 4.22 -43.39
C GLN A 35 2.85 5.31 -43.04
N THR A 36 2.37 6.44 -42.53
CA THR A 36 3.17 7.60 -42.11
C THR A 36 2.69 8.09 -40.74
N PRO A 37 3.52 8.83 -39.98
CA PRO A 37 3.09 9.39 -38.69
C PRO A 37 1.83 10.27 -38.76
N ALA A 38 1.59 10.91 -39.91
CA ALA A 38 0.41 11.75 -40.14
C ALA A 38 -0.91 10.95 -40.19
N ASP A 39 -0.85 9.65 -40.47
CA ASP A 39 -2.04 8.79 -40.57
C ASP A 39 -2.62 8.42 -39.20
N ILE A 40 -1.83 8.53 -38.13
CA ILE A 40 -2.24 8.13 -36.77
C ILE A 40 -3.35 9.05 -36.24
N GLY A 41 -3.21 10.37 -36.44
CA GLY A 41 -4.16 11.37 -35.92
C GLY A 41 -5.62 11.11 -36.36
N PRO A 42 -5.89 10.93 -37.66
CA PRO A 42 -7.22 10.57 -38.15
C PRO A 42 -7.79 9.28 -37.53
N ILE A 43 -6.96 8.25 -37.30
CA ILE A 43 -7.40 6.99 -36.67
C ILE A 43 -7.78 7.25 -35.21
N ILE A 44 -6.95 8.00 -34.47
CA ILE A 44 -7.24 8.40 -33.08
C ILE A 44 -8.60 9.10 -32.98
N GLU A 45 -8.91 10.04 -33.85
CA GLU A 45 -10.19 10.78 -33.80
C GLU A 45 -11.39 9.85 -34.03
N LYS A 46 -11.30 8.89 -34.95
CA LYS A 46 -12.34 7.86 -35.17
C LYS A 46 -12.56 7.01 -33.91
N PHE A 47 -11.48 6.56 -33.28
CA PHE A 47 -11.56 5.75 -32.06
C PHE A 47 -11.98 6.55 -30.82
N LYS A 48 -11.70 7.85 -30.76
CA LYS A 48 -12.25 8.74 -29.72
C LYS A 48 -13.78 8.84 -29.81
N ILE A 49 -14.33 8.90 -31.03
CA ILE A 49 -15.77 8.86 -31.25
C ILE A 49 -16.34 7.54 -30.74
N LEU A 50 -15.77 6.40 -31.14
CA LEU A 50 -16.19 5.09 -30.64
C LEU A 50 -16.10 5.01 -29.11
N LYS A 51 -14.99 5.43 -28.52
CA LYS A 51 -14.79 5.43 -27.06
C LYS A 51 -15.90 6.21 -26.37
N LYS A 52 -16.22 7.41 -26.85
CA LYS A 52 -17.27 8.25 -26.28
C LYS A 52 -18.63 7.55 -26.33
N GLU A 53 -19.01 7.00 -27.47
CA GLU A 53 -20.33 6.41 -27.67
C GLU A 53 -20.48 5.02 -27.03
N LEU A 54 -19.39 4.26 -26.87
CA LEU A 54 -19.39 2.93 -26.24
C LEU A 54 -19.09 2.95 -24.73
N SER A 55 -18.69 4.09 -24.16
CA SER A 55 -18.46 4.21 -22.71
C SER A 55 -19.76 4.26 -21.91
N GLY A 56 -19.78 3.73 -20.68
CA GLY A 56 -20.96 3.73 -19.82
C GLY A 56 -22.04 2.73 -20.25
N VAL A 57 -23.17 2.73 -19.53
CA VAL A 57 -24.22 1.69 -19.65
C VAL A 57 -24.87 1.67 -21.04
N ALA A 58 -25.11 2.83 -21.65
CA ALA A 58 -25.72 2.88 -22.98
C ALA A 58 -24.85 2.18 -24.04
N GLY A 59 -23.53 2.28 -23.95
CA GLY A 59 -22.60 1.57 -24.83
C GLY A 59 -22.60 0.06 -24.59
N ILE A 60 -22.63 -0.36 -23.33
CA ILE A 60 -22.76 -1.79 -22.98
C ILE A 60 -24.08 -2.36 -23.50
N LYS A 61 -25.21 -1.66 -23.35
CA LYS A 61 -26.50 -2.05 -23.92
C LYS A 61 -26.44 -2.21 -25.45
N CYS A 62 -25.69 -1.36 -26.15
CA CYS A 62 -25.49 -1.52 -27.60
C CYS A 62 -24.79 -2.84 -27.94
N LEU A 63 -23.75 -3.21 -27.18
CA LEU A 63 -22.98 -4.43 -27.41
C LEU A 63 -23.75 -5.70 -27.04
N LEU A 64 -24.54 -5.67 -25.96
CA LEU A 64 -25.40 -6.78 -25.56
C LEU A 64 -26.52 -7.04 -26.58
N ARG A 65 -27.07 -6.00 -27.21
CA ARG A 65 -28.12 -6.11 -28.24
C ARG A 65 -27.63 -6.64 -29.58
N ASP A 66 -26.36 -6.42 -29.90
CA ASP A 66 -25.73 -6.92 -31.13
C ASP A 66 -24.33 -7.47 -30.84
N PRO A 67 -24.23 -8.73 -30.34
CA PRO A 67 -22.94 -9.36 -30.06
C PRO A 67 -22.02 -9.43 -31.29
N SER A 68 -22.58 -9.53 -32.49
CA SER A 68 -21.81 -9.57 -33.74
C SER A 68 -21.05 -8.27 -34.01
N PHE A 69 -21.51 -7.15 -33.44
CA PHE A 69 -20.79 -5.88 -33.49
C PHE A 69 -19.57 -5.90 -32.58
N GLY A 70 -19.66 -6.52 -31.41
CA GLY A 70 -18.51 -6.74 -30.52
C GLY A 70 -17.40 -7.52 -31.22
N ASP A 71 -17.74 -8.63 -31.87
CA ASP A 71 -16.79 -9.44 -32.66
C ASP A 71 -16.12 -8.64 -33.77
N TYR A 72 -16.90 -7.81 -34.48
CA TYR A 72 -16.39 -6.93 -35.53
C TYR A 72 -15.37 -5.91 -34.99
N LEU A 73 -15.65 -5.28 -33.84
CA LEU A 73 -14.74 -4.33 -33.20
C LEU A 73 -13.45 -5.01 -32.74
N ILE A 74 -13.52 -6.22 -32.18
CA ILE A 74 -12.34 -7.00 -31.78
C ILE A 74 -11.45 -7.26 -33.01
N GLN A 75 -12.04 -7.70 -34.13
CA GLN A 75 -11.28 -7.98 -35.36
C GLN A 75 -10.57 -6.73 -35.91
N ILE A 76 -11.25 -5.57 -35.92
CA ILE A 76 -10.63 -4.31 -36.34
C ILE A 76 -9.47 -3.94 -35.42
N CYS A 77 -9.68 -3.98 -34.10
CA CYS A 77 -8.63 -3.61 -33.13
C CYS A 77 -7.40 -4.51 -33.29
N ALA A 78 -7.58 -5.83 -33.40
CA ALA A 78 -6.49 -6.78 -33.59
C ALA A 78 -5.71 -6.56 -34.90
N SER A 79 -6.42 -6.22 -36.00
CA SER A 79 -5.78 -5.89 -37.27
C SER A 79 -4.91 -4.65 -37.15
N LEU A 80 -5.43 -3.57 -36.54
CA LEU A 80 -4.70 -2.32 -36.35
C LEU A 80 -3.52 -2.47 -35.38
N GLU A 81 -3.64 -3.25 -34.31
CA GLU A 81 -2.54 -3.54 -33.40
C GLU A 81 -1.36 -4.22 -34.13
N THR A 82 -1.67 -5.18 -35.01
CA THR A 82 -0.66 -5.88 -35.81
C THR A 82 0.05 -4.91 -36.76
N GLU A 83 -0.70 -4.02 -37.42
CA GLU A 83 -0.14 -3.01 -38.34
C GLU A 83 0.68 -1.96 -37.58
N LEU A 84 0.22 -1.51 -36.41
CA LEU A 84 0.96 -0.58 -35.56
C LEU A 84 2.29 -1.14 -35.08
N GLN A 85 2.34 -2.44 -34.76
CA GLN A 85 3.58 -3.09 -34.37
C GLN A 85 4.60 -3.08 -35.50
N GLN A 86 4.16 -3.31 -36.75
CA GLN A 86 5.03 -3.22 -37.93
C GLN A 86 5.50 -1.78 -38.19
N PHE A 87 4.59 -0.81 -38.02
CA PHE A 87 4.88 0.61 -38.17
C PHE A 87 5.89 1.12 -37.13
N GLU A 88 5.79 0.69 -35.87
CA GLU A 88 6.77 1.03 -34.82
C GLU A 88 8.18 0.52 -35.13
N LEU A 89 8.29 -0.71 -35.64
CA LEU A 89 9.57 -1.28 -36.06
C LEU A 89 10.20 -0.47 -37.21
N ALA A 90 9.37 0.05 -38.11
CA ALA A 90 9.84 0.91 -39.20
C ALA A 90 10.35 2.27 -38.68
N ILE A 91 9.62 2.93 -37.77
CA ILE A 91 10.04 4.22 -37.19
C ILE A 91 11.38 4.11 -36.46
N ILE A 92 11.62 3.02 -35.73
CA ILE A 92 12.89 2.81 -35.01
C ILE A 92 14.09 2.80 -35.98
N SER A 93 13.87 2.42 -37.25
CA SER A 93 14.92 2.41 -38.28
C SER A 93 15.13 3.76 -38.97
N GLU A 94 14.25 4.73 -38.76
CA GLU A 94 14.29 6.07 -39.39
C GLU A 94 14.90 7.13 -38.45
N LYS A 95 15.55 8.14 -39.04
CA LYS A 95 16.24 9.21 -38.29
C LYS A 95 15.32 10.40 -38.01
N PHE A 96 14.46 10.27 -37.00
CA PHE A 96 13.66 11.38 -36.49
C PHE A 96 14.39 12.15 -35.37
N GLY A 97 14.06 13.44 -35.20
CA GLY A 97 14.55 14.22 -34.06
C GLY A 97 13.92 13.77 -32.72
N SER A 98 14.55 14.05 -31.59
CA SER A 98 14.08 13.59 -30.26
C SER A 98 12.65 14.08 -29.92
N GLY A 99 12.35 15.36 -30.18
CA GLY A 99 11.01 15.90 -29.94
C GLY A 99 9.94 15.34 -30.87
N GLU A 100 10.29 15.09 -32.14
CA GLU A 100 9.38 14.49 -33.12
C GLU A 100 9.06 13.02 -32.76
N LEU A 101 10.07 12.25 -32.32
CA LEU A 101 9.87 10.89 -31.80
C LEU A 101 8.97 10.85 -30.57
N GLU A 102 9.06 11.85 -29.69
CA GLU A 102 8.20 11.92 -28.50
C GLU A 102 6.74 12.15 -28.86
N GLU A 103 6.45 13.06 -29.81
CA GLU A 103 5.09 13.31 -30.32
C GLU A 103 4.50 12.08 -31.03
N ILE A 104 5.30 11.39 -31.84
CA ILE A 104 4.90 10.15 -32.51
C ILE A 104 4.58 9.07 -31.48
N ASN A 105 5.46 8.85 -30.50
CA ASN A 105 5.24 7.86 -29.45
C ASN A 105 4.00 8.16 -28.62
N LYS A 106 3.76 9.44 -28.27
CA LYS A 106 2.56 9.85 -27.57
C LYS A 106 1.29 9.48 -28.34
N SER A 107 1.29 9.72 -29.65
CA SER A 107 0.18 9.37 -30.53
C SER A 107 -0.02 7.85 -30.65
N LEU A 108 1.07 7.08 -30.76
CA LEU A 108 1.01 5.62 -30.79
C LEU A 108 0.46 5.03 -29.48
N ILE A 109 0.90 5.55 -28.33
CA ILE A 109 0.40 5.15 -27.01
C ILE A 109 -1.09 5.46 -26.90
N GLU A 110 -1.52 6.67 -27.28
CA GLU A 110 -2.93 7.07 -27.26
C GLU A 110 -3.80 6.15 -28.13
N LEU A 111 -3.32 5.81 -29.34
CA LEU A 111 -4.04 4.89 -30.21
C LEU A 111 -4.14 3.49 -29.60
N LYS A 112 -3.04 2.93 -29.09
CA LYS A 112 -3.06 1.62 -28.42
C LYS A 112 -3.98 1.60 -27.19
N ASP A 113 -4.01 2.68 -26.42
CA ASP A 113 -4.93 2.83 -25.28
C ASP A 113 -6.39 2.86 -25.73
N LEU A 114 -6.68 3.49 -26.87
CA LEU A 114 -8.02 3.49 -27.46
C LEU A 114 -8.43 2.10 -27.99
N LEU A 115 -7.54 1.40 -28.71
CA LEU A 115 -7.81 0.04 -29.19
C LEU A 115 -8.09 -0.92 -28.02
N TRP A 116 -7.28 -0.82 -26.96
CA TRP A 116 -7.48 -1.57 -25.72
C TRP A 116 -8.81 -1.23 -25.04
N HIS A 117 -9.14 0.06 -24.91
CA HIS A 117 -10.40 0.50 -24.29
C HIS A 117 -11.60 -0.10 -25.01
N ILE A 118 -11.61 -0.11 -26.35
CA ILE A 118 -12.72 -0.69 -27.11
C ILE A 118 -12.79 -2.20 -26.94
N SER A 119 -11.67 -2.91 -27.16
CA SER A 119 -11.67 -4.37 -27.19
C SER A 119 -11.82 -5.00 -25.80
N GLN A 120 -11.08 -4.52 -24.81
CA GLN A 120 -11.03 -5.11 -23.47
C GLN A 120 -12.03 -4.43 -22.52
N ASP A 121 -11.94 -3.10 -22.38
CA ASP A 121 -12.73 -2.39 -21.36
C ASP A 121 -14.21 -2.24 -21.75
N ARG A 122 -14.57 -2.36 -23.03
CA ARG A 122 -15.97 -2.28 -23.49
C ARG A 122 -16.52 -3.62 -23.96
N VAL A 123 -15.93 -4.22 -25.00
CA VAL A 123 -16.44 -5.50 -25.53
C VAL A 123 -16.23 -6.63 -24.52
N GLY A 124 -15.04 -6.74 -23.92
CA GLY A 124 -14.77 -7.72 -22.85
C GLY A 124 -15.73 -7.60 -21.66
N VAL A 125 -16.03 -6.37 -21.22
CA VAL A 125 -17.02 -6.13 -20.15
C VAL A 125 -18.43 -6.56 -20.57
N ALA A 126 -18.84 -6.30 -21.80
CA ALA A 126 -20.16 -6.75 -22.29
C ALA A 126 -20.28 -8.28 -22.32
N LEU A 127 -19.24 -8.99 -22.78
CA LEU A 127 -19.19 -10.46 -22.79
C LEU A 127 -19.26 -11.02 -21.36
N ALA A 128 -18.52 -10.44 -20.41
CA ALA A 128 -18.56 -10.88 -19.02
C ALA A 128 -19.92 -10.62 -18.35
N ILE A 129 -20.64 -9.57 -18.75
CA ILE A 129 -22.02 -9.32 -18.29
C ILE A 129 -22.98 -10.36 -18.89
N GLU A 130 -22.81 -10.72 -20.16
CA GLU A 130 -23.59 -11.79 -20.79
C GLU A 130 -23.41 -13.13 -20.07
N GLU A 131 -22.18 -13.45 -19.63
CA GLU A 131 -21.92 -14.61 -18.78
C GLU A 131 -22.61 -14.49 -17.41
N LEU A 132 -22.57 -13.30 -16.79
CA LEU A 132 -23.24 -13.06 -15.50
C LEU A 132 -24.75 -13.21 -15.58
N PHE A 133 -25.39 -12.86 -16.70
CA PHE A 133 -26.82 -13.07 -16.92
C PHE A 133 -27.25 -14.54 -16.82
N GLY A 134 -26.39 -15.47 -17.27
CA GLY A 134 -26.70 -16.89 -17.32
C GLY A 134 -27.98 -17.17 -18.09
N SER A 135 -28.98 -17.78 -17.44
CA SER A 135 -30.28 -18.08 -18.08
C SER A 135 -31.25 -16.88 -18.13
N TYR A 136 -30.87 -15.75 -17.52
CA TYR A 136 -31.71 -14.56 -17.36
C TYR A 136 -31.31 -13.47 -18.35
N SER A 137 -31.85 -13.50 -19.56
CA SER A 137 -31.38 -12.66 -20.68
C SER A 137 -32.14 -11.33 -20.88
N ASP A 138 -32.72 -10.75 -19.83
CA ASP A 138 -33.46 -9.49 -19.95
C ASP A 138 -32.58 -8.28 -19.63
N GLU A 139 -32.77 -7.17 -20.34
CA GLU A 139 -32.02 -5.92 -20.12
C GLU A 139 -32.47 -5.15 -18.85
N SER A 140 -33.42 -5.72 -18.10
CA SER A 140 -33.81 -5.23 -16.79
C SER A 140 -32.59 -5.12 -15.87
N SER A 141 -32.42 -3.96 -15.25
CA SER A 141 -31.34 -3.69 -14.29
C SER A 141 -29.91 -3.86 -14.80
N VAL A 142 -29.64 -3.72 -16.11
CA VAL A 142 -28.26 -3.77 -16.68
C VAL A 142 -27.29 -2.86 -15.91
N GLU A 143 -27.74 -1.72 -15.40
CA GLU A 143 -26.94 -0.82 -14.56
C GLU A 143 -26.32 -1.52 -13.33
N LEU A 144 -27.07 -2.41 -12.67
CA LEU A 144 -26.57 -3.17 -11.52
C LEU A 144 -25.59 -4.26 -11.96
N PHE A 145 -25.86 -4.96 -13.05
CA PHE A 145 -24.91 -5.94 -13.61
C PHE A 145 -23.59 -5.30 -14.06
N VAL A 146 -23.65 -4.11 -14.67
CA VAL A 146 -22.45 -3.32 -14.98
C VAL A 146 -21.69 -2.99 -13.70
N SER A 147 -22.39 -2.55 -12.64
CA SER A 147 -21.75 -2.21 -11.36
C SER A 147 -21.15 -3.44 -10.66
N ILE A 148 -21.80 -4.61 -10.72
CA ILE A 148 -21.27 -5.88 -10.23
C ILE A 148 -20.01 -6.25 -11.00
N GLN A 149 -20.07 -6.21 -12.33
CA GLN A 149 -18.94 -6.56 -13.19
C GLN A 149 -17.73 -5.66 -12.94
N GLU A 150 -17.93 -4.34 -12.90
CA GLU A 150 -16.86 -3.35 -12.65
C GLU A 150 -16.28 -3.47 -11.23
N VAL A 151 -17.11 -3.86 -10.24
CA VAL A 151 -16.61 -4.18 -8.89
C VAL A 151 -15.74 -5.44 -8.92
N LEU A 152 -16.15 -6.50 -9.62
CA LEU A 152 -15.39 -7.74 -9.72
C LEU A 152 -14.06 -7.53 -10.45
N THR A 153 -14.05 -6.83 -11.58
CA THR A 153 -12.81 -6.48 -12.29
C THR A 153 -11.95 -5.50 -11.49
N GLY A 154 -12.57 -4.63 -10.70
CA GLY A 154 -11.89 -3.78 -9.73
C GLY A 154 -11.18 -4.59 -8.63
N ILE A 155 -11.83 -5.64 -8.10
CA ILE A 155 -11.22 -6.59 -7.16
C ILE A 155 -10.03 -7.29 -7.83
N ASP A 156 -10.17 -7.80 -9.06
CA ASP A 156 -9.08 -8.47 -9.80
C ASP A 156 -7.80 -7.62 -9.85
N ARG A 157 -7.95 -6.33 -10.19
CA ARG A 157 -6.82 -5.40 -10.29
C ARG A 157 -6.20 -5.04 -8.93
N LEU A 158 -7.00 -5.08 -7.87
CA LEU A 158 -6.56 -4.74 -6.51
C LEU A 158 -6.10 -5.96 -5.70
N GLU A 159 -6.41 -7.18 -6.15
CA GLU A 159 -6.07 -8.43 -5.46
C GLU A 159 -4.55 -8.63 -5.31
N VAL A 160 -3.74 -8.05 -6.22
CA VAL A 160 -2.27 -8.01 -6.10
C VAL A 160 -1.79 -7.42 -4.77
N ARG A 161 -2.64 -6.60 -4.11
CA ARG A 161 -2.34 -5.97 -2.83
C ARG A 161 -2.90 -6.73 -1.63
N GLY A 162 -3.91 -7.58 -1.82
CA GLY A 162 -4.67 -8.29 -0.79
C GLY A 162 -5.48 -9.45 -1.38
N ARG A 163 -4.98 -10.68 -1.20
CA ARG A 163 -5.53 -11.90 -1.83
C ARG A 163 -6.19 -12.86 -0.84
N ASP A 164 -5.94 -12.71 0.45
CA ASP A 164 -6.33 -13.73 1.45
C ASP A 164 -7.84 -14.02 1.43
N SER A 165 -8.65 -13.01 1.12
CA SER A 165 -10.10 -13.15 0.96
C SER A 165 -10.64 -11.99 0.13
N ALA A 166 -11.82 -12.18 -0.45
CA ALA A 166 -12.58 -11.13 -1.10
C ALA A 166 -14.06 -11.23 -0.76
N GLY A 167 -14.79 -10.13 -0.90
CA GLY A 167 -16.23 -10.15 -0.79
C GLY A 167 -16.89 -9.02 -1.56
N LEU A 168 -18.16 -9.23 -1.85
CA LEU A 168 -19.01 -8.32 -2.60
C LEU A 168 -20.37 -8.22 -1.90
N HIS A 169 -20.85 -7.01 -1.71
CA HIS A 169 -22.13 -6.70 -1.12
C HIS A 169 -22.98 -5.88 -2.07
N LEU A 170 -24.29 -6.15 -2.08
CA LEU A 170 -25.29 -5.37 -2.81
C LEU A 170 -26.39 -4.91 -1.85
N MET A 171 -26.71 -3.62 -1.88
CA MET A 171 -27.90 -3.07 -1.25
C MET A 171 -28.91 -2.69 -2.34
N ILE A 172 -29.99 -3.45 -2.47
CA ILE A 172 -30.95 -3.34 -3.58
C ILE A 172 -32.31 -2.85 -3.06
N GLN A 173 -32.83 -1.83 -3.72
CA GLN A 173 -34.19 -1.31 -3.52
C GLN A 173 -35.04 -1.55 -4.76
N ASN A 174 -36.36 -1.46 -4.60
CA ASN A 174 -37.34 -1.59 -5.70
C ASN A 174 -37.14 -2.89 -6.50
N HIS A 175 -36.79 -3.98 -5.80
CA HIS A 175 -36.38 -5.26 -6.38
C HIS A 175 -37.53 -6.06 -7.01
N GLY A 176 -38.78 -5.62 -6.90
CA GLY A 176 -39.95 -6.25 -7.55
C GLY A 176 -40.36 -7.62 -7.00
N LEU A 177 -39.53 -8.30 -6.21
CA LEU A 177 -39.89 -9.55 -5.53
C LEU A 177 -41.12 -9.39 -4.62
N ASP A 178 -42.03 -10.35 -4.70
CA ASP A 178 -43.14 -10.49 -3.76
C ASP A 178 -42.64 -11.15 -2.46
N LEU A 179 -42.30 -10.32 -1.48
CA LEU A 179 -41.85 -10.77 -0.15
C LEU A 179 -42.95 -11.51 0.64
N SER A 180 -44.20 -11.56 0.13
CA SER A 180 -45.27 -12.37 0.71
C SER A 180 -45.35 -13.79 0.14
N ASP A 181 -44.62 -14.08 -0.96
CA ASP A 181 -44.56 -15.42 -1.54
C ASP A 181 -43.86 -16.39 -0.57
N PRO A 182 -44.51 -17.52 -0.18
CA PRO A 182 -43.93 -18.50 0.73
C PRO A 182 -42.59 -19.08 0.28
N VAL A 183 -42.34 -19.21 -1.03
CA VAL A 183 -41.09 -19.73 -1.57
C VAL A 183 -39.96 -18.73 -1.34
N ILE A 184 -40.21 -17.45 -1.66
CA ILE A 184 -39.25 -16.35 -1.47
C ILE A 184 -38.98 -16.15 0.02
N GLN A 185 -40.02 -16.14 0.86
CA GLN A 185 -39.88 -16.05 2.32
C GLN A 185 -39.01 -17.18 2.88
N SER A 186 -39.23 -18.41 2.42
CA SER A 186 -38.44 -19.56 2.88
C SER A 186 -36.97 -19.45 2.45
N ALA A 187 -36.72 -18.99 1.23
CA ALA A 187 -35.36 -18.76 0.73
C ALA A 187 -34.61 -17.68 1.52
N ILE A 188 -35.28 -16.56 1.85
CA ILE A 188 -34.72 -15.48 2.67
C ILE A 188 -34.53 -15.94 4.13
N ALA A 189 -35.51 -16.64 4.72
CA ALA A 189 -35.46 -17.09 6.10
C ALA A 189 -34.26 -18.00 6.39
N LEU A 190 -33.90 -18.87 5.44
CA LEU A 190 -32.75 -19.77 5.56
C LEU A 190 -31.41 -19.00 5.62
N ARG A 191 -31.30 -17.89 4.87
CA ARG A 191 -30.06 -17.11 4.68
C ARG A 191 -29.94 -15.92 5.65
N SER A 192 -31.06 -15.48 6.23
CA SER A 192 -31.13 -14.34 7.15
C SER A 192 -30.70 -14.65 8.59
N GLN A 193 -30.64 -15.93 8.96
CA GLN A 193 -30.27 -16.36 10.31
C GLN A 193 -28.76 -16.58 10.50
N ASP A 194 -27.95 -16.39 9.45
CA ASP A 194 -26.50 -16.58 9.56
C ASP A 194 -25.85 -15.48 10.42
N ILE A 195 -25.53 -15.85 11.65
CA ILE A 195 -24.91 -15.00 12.67
C ILE A 195 -23.46 -14.64 12.36
N ASN A 196 -22.80 -15.38 11.48
CA ASN A 196 -21.41 -15.14 11.11
C ASN A 196 -21.28 -14.22 9.89
N TYR A 197 -22.41 -13.86 9.26
CA TYR A 197 -22.45 -13.02 8.06
C TYR A 197 -21.50 -13.56 6.97
N GLY A 198 -21.62 -14.86 6.71
CA GLY A 198 -20.89 -15.60 5.68
C GLY A 198 -21.45 -15.36 4.28
N SER A 199 -20.89 -16.09 3.32
CA SER A 199 -21.22 -16.00 1.91
C SER A 199 -22.65 -16.45 1.66
N GLY A 200 -23.37 -15.67 0.86
CA GLY A 200 -24.78 -15.86 0.59
C GLY A 200 -25.70 -15.35 1.69
N ALA A 201 -25.23 -14.72 2.77
CA ALA A 201 -26.16 -14.15 3.76
C ALA A 201 -27.05 -13.06 3.12
N ILE A 202 -28.33 -13.04 3.53
CA ILE A 202 -29.32 -12.03 3.09
C ILE A 202 -29.90 -11.32 4.30
N ARG A 203 -30.17 -10.02 4.18
CA ARG A 203 -31.01 -9.28 5.13
C ARG A 203 -32.08 -8.47 4.40
N GLU A 204 -33.23 -8.31 5.03
CA GLU A 204 -34.35 -7.52 4.51
C GLU A 204 -34.71 -6.43 5.52
N PHE A 205 -34.84 -5.19 5.04
CA PHE A 205 -35.20 -4.03 5.83
C PHE A 205 -36.10 -3.10 5.03
N GLU A 206 -37.38 -3.03 5.39
CA GLU A 206 -38.36 -2.11 4.79
C GLU A 206 -38.39 -2.14 3.26
N GLY A 207 -38.32 -3.34 2.66
CA GLY A 207 -38.31 -3.52 1.20
C GLY A 207 -36.94 -3.28 0.53
N THR A 208 -35.88 -3.15 1.32
CA THR A 208 -34.49 -3.15 0.87
C THR A 208 -33.86 -4.51 1.16
N LEU A 209 -33.19 -5.10 0.18
CA LEU A 209 -32.48 -6.37 0.32
C LEU A 209 -30.96 -6.16 0.32
N SER A 210 -30.29 -6.76 1.29
CA SER A 210 -28.83 -6.79 1.42
C SER A 210 -28.33 -8.19 1.09
N PHE A 211 -27.57 -8.34 0.02
CA PHE A 211 -26.89 -9.58 -0.36
C PHE A 211 -25.40 -9.46 -0.10
N VAL A 212 -24.76 -10.52 0.41
CA VAL A 212 -23.29 -10.57 0.54
C VAL A 212 -22.74 -11.90 0.03
N TYR A 213 -21.64 -11.83 -0.69
CA TYR A 213 -20.87 -12.96 -1.19
C TYR A 213 -19.44 -12.81 -0.69
N LYS A 214 -18.86 -13.89 -0.18
CA LYS A 214 -17.54 -13.90 0.43
C LYS A 214 -16.79 -15.15 0.05
N VAL A 215 -15.49 -15.00 -0.15
CA VAL A 215 -14.57 -16.10 -0.40
C VAL A 215 -13.32 -15.83 0.42
N ALA A 216 -12.80 -16.86 1.06
CA ALA A 216 -11.51 -16.80 1.72
C ALA A 216 -10.64 -17.93 1.20
N SER A 217 -9.47 -17.57 0.70
CA SER A 217 -8.52 -18.50 0.13
C SER A 217 -7.11 -18.12 0.55
N GLU A 218 -6.58 -18.86 1.52
CA GLU A 218 -5.18 -18.71 1.92
C GLU A 218 -4.20 -19.10 0.79
N ILE A 219 -4.66 -19.89 -0.20
CA ILE A 219 -3.81 -20.57 -1.19
C ILE A 219 -4.48 -20.56 -2.58
N GLY A 220 -3.74 -20.16 -3.62
CA GLY A 220 -4.15 -20.25 -5.04
C GLY A 220 -3.44 -19.19 -5.90
N GLU A 221 -4.07 -18.77 -7.01
CA GLU A 221 -3.57 -17.77 -7.94
C GLU A 221 -4.41 -16.47 -7.92
N LEU A 222 -3.88 -15.40 -8.51
CA LEU A 222 -4.64 -14.16 -8.71
C LEU A 222 -5.78 -14.40 -9.70
N GLY A 223 -6.97 -13.91 -9.35
CA GLY A 223 -8.23 -14.11 -10.08
C GLY A 223 -9.14 -15.17 -9.43
N ASP A 224 -8.60 -16.08 -8.61
CA ASP A 224 -9.38 -17.19 -8.01
C ASP A 224 -10.57 -16.69 -7.18
N ASN A 225 -10.36 -15.66 -6.35
CA ASN A 225 -11.42 -15.14 -5.48
C ASN A 225 -12.54 -14.48 -6.31
N SER A 226 -12.19 -13.67 -7.30
CA SER A 226 -13.18 -13.03 -8.16
C SER A 226 -13.92 -14.04 -9.02
N GLN A 227 -13.24 -15.09 -9.51
CA GLN A 227 -13.89 -16.20 -10.20
C GLN A 227 -14.90 -16.89 -9.28
N ALA A 228 -14.51 -17.23 -8.05
CA ALA A 228 -15.42 -17.85 -7.09
C ALA A 228 -16.61 -16.93 -6.74
N LEU A 229 -16.39 -15.61 -6.62
CA LEU A 229 -17.47 -14.64 -6.43
C LEU A 229 -18.42 -14.60 -7.65
N ARG A 230 -17.89 -14.65 -8.88
CA ARG A 230 -18.70 -14.73 -10.12
C ARG A 230 -19.59 -15.97 -10.11
N GLU A 231 -19.03 -17.13 -9.82
CA GLU A 231 -19.76 -18.40 -9.77
C GLU A 231 -20.88 -18.35 -8.71
N LEU A 232 -20.64 -17.78 -7.53
CA LEU A 232 -21.64 -17.61 -6.48
C LEU A 232 -22.77 -16.66 -6.90
N ILE A 233 -22.45 -15.55 -7.56
CA ILE A 233 -23.41 -14.54 -8.01
C ILE A 233 -24.28 -15.10 -9.13
N SER A 234 -23.67 -15.71 -10.15
CA SER A 234 -24.37 -16.29 -11.30
C SER A 234 -25.26 -17.48 -10.93
N ALA A 235 -24.99 -18.14 -9.79
CA ALA A 235 -25.80 -19.25 -9.29
C ALA A 235 -26.95 -18.82 -8.35
N ASP A 236 -27.09 -17.53 -8.01
CA ASP A 236 -28.07 -17.06 -7.02
C ASP A 236 -29.40 -16.61 -7.66
N ASP A 237 -30.33 -17.56 -7.81
CA ASP A 237 -31.65 -17.31 -8.40
C ASP A 237 -32.44 -16.19 -7.71
N LEU A 238 -32.25 -15.98 -6.40
CA LEU A 238 -32.97 -14.96 -5.65
C LEU A 238 -32.43 -13.55 -5.96
N LEU A 239 -31.12 -13.41 -6.13
CA LEU A 239 -30.52 -12.18 -6.62
C LEU A 239 -31.00 -11.90 -8.05
N HIS A 240 -30.95 -12.90 -8.94
CA HIS A 240 -31.43 -12.73 -10.32
C HIS A 240 -32.90 -12.32 -10.35
N GLY A 241 -33.76 -12.93 -9.53
CA GLY A 241 -35.16 -12.52 -9.39
C GLY A 241 -35.32 -11.07 -8.92
N ALA A 242 -34.47 -10.61 -7.99
CA ALA A 242 -34.47 -9.21 -7.53
C ALA A 242 -34.03 -8.19 -8.60
N LEU A 243 -33.32 -8.66 -9.64
CA LEU A 243 -32.81 -7.83 -10.74
C LEU A 243 -33.67 -7.89 -12.01
N GLN A 244 -34.73 -8.71 -12.05
CA GLN A 244 -35.64 -8.85 -13.20
C GLN A 244 -36.65 -7.69 -13.39
N THR A 245 -36.54 -6.61 -12.63
CA THR A 245 -37.38 -5.42 -12.81
C THR A 245 -36.55 -4.22 -13.20
N GLU A 246 -36.99 -3.45 -14.19
CA GLU A 246 -36.33 -2.20 -14.53
C GLU A 246 -36.24 -1.21 -13.36
N SER A 247 -37.12 -1.32 -12.34
CA SER A 247 -37.17 -0.39 -11.23
C SER A 247 -36.06 -0.57 -10.19
N ALA A 248 -35.33 -1.69 -10.21
CA ALA A 248 -34.33 -1.98 -9.21
C ALA A 248 -33.14 -0.99 -9.27
N THR A 249 -32.71 -0.55 -8.10
CA THR A 249 -31.57 0.37 -7.92
C THR A 249 -30.77 -0.03 -6.69
N GLY A 250 -29.48 0.28 -6.67
CA GLY A 250 -28.65 -0.10 -5.53
C GLY A 250 -27.20 0.34 -5.63
N VAL A 251 -26.46 0.08 -4.56
CA VAL A 251 -25.01 0.23 -4.50
C VAL A 251 -24.33 -1.13 -4.41
N VAL A 252 -23.15 -1.23 -5.00
CA VAL A 252 -22.32 -2.44 -4.95
C VAL A 252 -21.00 -2.10 -4.26
N ILE A 253 -20.62 -2.85 -3.24
CA ILE A 253 -19.39 -2.65 -2.47
C ILE A 253 -18.57 -3.93 -2.50
N GLY A 254 -17.37 -3.87 -3.07
CA GLY A 254 -16.39 -4.94 -3.09
C GLY A 254 -15.19 -4.66 -2.18
N HIS A 255 -14.56 -5.73 -1.72
CA HIS A 255 -13.31 -5.64 -0.98
C HIS A 255 -12.41 -6.85 -1.24
N SER A 256 -11.11 -6.61 -1.32
CA SER A 256 -10.07 -7.63 -1.24
C SER A 256 -9.23 -7.41 0.00
N ARG A 257 -9.07 -8.44 0.84
CA ARG A 257 -8.49 -8.33 2.17
C ARG A 257 -7.12 -8.98 2.23
N TRP A 258 -6.19 -8.25 2.83
CA TRP A 258 -4.95 -8.74 3.43
C TRP A 258 -5.12 -8.73 4.95
N ALA A 259 -5.10 -9.89 5.60
CA ALA A 259 -5.37 -9.96 7.03
C ALA A 259 -4.22 -9.35 7.87
N SER A 260 -4.47 -8.22 8.54
CA SER A 260 -3.60 -7.64 9.57
C SER A 260 -4.04 -8.06 10.98
N VAL A 261 -5.33 -7.91 11.28
CA VAL A 261 -5.98 -8.35 12.52
C VAL A 261 -7.16 -9.28 12.19
N GLY A 262 -7.16 -10.47 12.81
CA GLY A 262 -8.17 -11.52 12.61
C GLY A 262 -7.77 -12.54 11.54
N ILE A 263 -8.14 -13.81 11.75
CA ILE A 263 -7.73 -14.93 10.88
C ILE A 263 -8.25 -14.78 9.44
N ILE A 264 -7.64 -15.51 8.50
CA ILE A 264 -8.13 -15.60 7.13
C ILE A 264 -9.30 -16.59 7.13
N SER A 265 -10.52 -16.07 7.04
CA SER A 265 -11.72 -16.90 6.93
C SER A 265 -12.87 -16.07 6.37
N GLU A 266 -13.88 -16.76 5.84
CA GLU A 266 -15.04 -16.13 5.22
C GLU A 266 -15.78 -15.14 6.15
N PRO A 267 -16.03 -15.42 7.45
CA PRO A 267 -16.60 -14.44 8.38
C PRO A 267 -15.74 -13.18 8.60
N ASN A 268 -14.43 -13.28 8.36
CA ASN A 268 -13.49 -12.16 8.48
C ASN A 268 -13.25 -11.44 7.15
N ALA A 269 -13.76 -11.97 6.03
CA ALA A 269 -13.76 -11.25 4.76
C ALA A 269 -14.73 -10.06 4.85
N HIS A 270 -14.31 -8.92 4.34
CA HIS A 270 -15.17 -7.75 4.20
C HIS A 270 -16.09 -7.96 2.99
N PRO A 271 -17.28 -7.34 2.94
CA PRO A 271 -17.82 -6.36 3.89
C PRO A 271 -18.30 -6.91 5.24
N MET A 272 -18.25 -6.07 6.28
CA MET A 272 -18.74 -6.35 7.63
C MET A 272 -20.10 -5.68 7.86
N ASN A 273 -21.00 -6.28 8.63
CA ASN A 273 -22.30 -5.68 9.00
C ASN A 273 -22.32 -5.15 10.45
N SER A 274 -23.41 -4.50 10.86
CA SER A 274 -23.58 -3.92 12.21
C SER A 274 -24.11 -4.90 13.27
N GLU A 275 -24.53 -6.11 12.89
CA GLU A 275 -25.19 -7.03 13.81
C GLU A 275 -24.24 -7.56 14.90
N VAL A 276 -24.75 -7.68 16.14
CA VAL A 276 -24.06 -8.26 17.29
C VAL A 276 -24.98 -9.25 18.02
N LEU A 277 -24.41 -10.09 18.89
CA LEU A 277 -25.17 -11.08 19.65
C LEU A 277 -26.07 -10.39 20.69
N ASN A 278 -27.26 -10.95 20.90
CA ASN A 278 -28.22 -10.52 21.93
C ASN A 278 -28.76 -9.08 21.78
N GLU A 279 -28.61 -8.49 20.59
CA GLU A 279 -29.17 -7.19 20.25
C GLU A 279 -30.06 -7.35 19.00
N ASN A 280 -31.35 -7.15 19.19
CA ASN A 280 -32.34 -7.21 18.12
C ASN A 280 -32.86 -5.79 17.88
N GLN A 281 -32.99 -5.37 16.61
CA GLN A 281 -33.56 -4.09 16.15
C GLN A 281 -32.64 -2.86 16.12
N ALA A 282 -31.35 -3.03 15.83
CA ALA A 282 -30.46 -1.91 15.52
C ALA A 282 -30.49 -1.54 14.01
N PRO A 283 -30.21 -0.28 13.63
CA PRO A 283 -30.08 0.13 12.24
C PRO A 283 -29.04 -0.70 11.49
N TYR A 284 -29.38 -1.18 10.30
CA TYR A 284 -28.47 -1.99 9.51
C TYR A 284 -27.45 -1.12 8.77
N VAL A 285 -26.18 -1.40 9.01
CA VAL A 285 -25.03 -0.74 8.38
C VAL A 285 -24.05 -1.80 7.92
N VAL A 286 -23.48 -1.59 6.74
CA VAL A 286 -22.36 -2.36 6.22
C VAL A 286 -21.15 -1.46 6.04
N ALA A 287 -19.96 -2.02 6.21
CA ALA A 287 -18.70 -1.31 6.06
C ALA A 287 -17.62 -2.19 5.42
N VAL A 288 -16.76 -1.55 4.63
CA VAL A 288 -15.44 -2.06 4.27
C VAL A 288 -14.40 -1.08 4.78
N ALA A 289 -13.26 -1.61 5.20
CA ALA A 289 -12.15 -0.78 5.65
C ALA A 289 -10.79 -1.32 5.18
N ASN A 290 -9.86 -0.39 4.96
CA ASN A 290 -8.44 -0.63 4.81
C ASN A 290 -7.71 0.02 5.98
N GLY A 291 -6.63 -0.62 6.43
CA GLY A 291 -5.87 -0.17 7.59
C GLY A 291 -6.36 -0.80 8.90
N ASP A 292 -5.83 -0.31 10.01
CA ASP A 292 -6.04 -0.91 11.34
C ASP A 292 -6.74 0.08 12.28
N VAL A 293 -7.73 -0.40 13.02
CA VAL A 293 -8.38 0.34 14.11
C VAL A 293 -7.64 0.04 15.42
N ASP A 294 -6.64 0.84 15.77
CA ASP A 294 -5.73 0.60 16.90
C ASP A 294 -6.45 0.44 18.25
N ASN A 295 -7.57 1.14 18.45
CA ASN A 295 -8.35 1.11 19.68
C ASN A 295 -9.58 0.18 19.64
N PHE A 296 -9.65 -0.77 18.69
CA PHE A 296 -10.82 -1.66 18.54
C PHE A 296 -11.15 -2.45 19.83
N ALA A 297 -10.13 -2.88 20.57
CA ALA A 297 -10.30 -3.63 21.82
C ALA A 297 -10.93 -2.77 22.93
N ASP A 298 -10.55 -1.48 22.99
CA ASP A 298 -11.09 -0.52 23.93
C ASP A 298 -12.54 -0.17 23.56
N LEU A 299 -12.85 0.03 22.28
CA LEU A 299 -14.21 0.26 21.78
C LEU A 299 -15.12 -0.94 22.09
N LYS A 300 -14.65 -2.17 21.79
CA LYS A 300 -15.39 -3.40 22.10
C LYS A 300 -15.75 -3.50 23.59
N LYS A 301 -14.84 -3.09 24.47
CA LYS A 301 -15.04 -3.14 25.92
C LYS A 301 -15.92 -2.01 26.44
N SER A 302 -15.65 -0.77 26.05
CA SER A 302 -16.38 0.42 26.50
C SER A 302 -17.84 0.39 26.07
N GLU A 303 -18.10 -0.06 24.85
CA GLU A 303 -19.44 -0.15 24.27
C GLU A 303 -20.12 -1.51 24.52
N ASN A 304 -19.47 -2.43 25.25
CA ASN A 304 -19.96 -3.77 25.57
C ASN A 304 -20.40 -4.59 24.33
N LEU A 305 -19.61 -4.52 23.25
CA LEU A 305 -19.97 -5.13 21.97
C LEU A 305 -19.82 -6.66 22.00
N GLN A 306 -20.92 -7.37 21.79
CA GLN A 306 -21.00 -8.82 21.78
C GLN A 306 -20.80 -9.38 20.35
N ILE A 307 -19.59 -9.30 19.81
CA ILE A 307 -19.30 -9.76 18.44
C ILE A 307 -19.26 -11.31 18.37
N PRO A 308 -19.86 -11.96 17.34
CA PRO A 308 -19.77 -13.40 17.10
C PRO A 308 -18.33 -13.93 17.13
N ARG A 309 -18.11 -15.11 17.73
CA ARG A 309 -16.76 -15.64 18.01
C ARG A 309 -15.89 -15.84 16.75
N LEU A 310 -16.49 -16.17 15.61
CA LEU A 310 -15.75 -16.40 14.35
C LEU A 310 -15.31 -15.09 13.68
N ILE A 311 -15.89 -13.96 14.06
CA ILE A 311 -15.51 -12.63 13.57
C ILE A 311 -14.47 -12.06 14.53
N THR A 312 -13.23 -12.03 14.06
CA THR A 312 -12.03 -11.64 14.80
C THR A 312 -11.35 -10.39 14.24
N SER A 313 -11.83 -9.87 13.10
CA SER A 313 -11.34 -8.61 12.53
C SER A 313 -11.74 -7.41 13.38
N ASP A 314 -10.79 -6.50 13.53
CA ASP A 314 -10.94 -5.18 14.15
C ASP A 314 -12.00 -4.32 13.43
N SER A 315 -12.05 -4.36 12.10
CA SER A 315 -12.95 -3.57 11.26
C SER A 315 -14.44 -3.79 11.54
N LYS A 316 -14.81 -4.91 12.19
CA LYS A 316 -16.19 -5.17 12.62
C LYS A 316 -16.73 -4.10 13.58
N VAL A 317 -15.88 -3.40 14.33
CA VAL A 317 -16.37 -2.34 15.24
C VAL A 317 -16.96 -1.14 14.47
N ILE A 318 -16.49 -0.86 13.25
CA ILE A 318 -16.90 0.32 12.47
C ILE A 318 -18.42 0.35 12.21
N PRO A 319 -19.03 -0.65 11.54
CA PRO A 319 -20.47 -0.64 11.28
C PRO A 319 -21.31 -0.76 12.56
N VAL A 320 -20.77 -1.42 13.60
CA VAL A 320 -21.46 -1.58 14.89
C VAL A 320 -21.56 -0.24 15.62
N ILE A 321 -20.45 0.52 15.71
CA ILE A 321 -20.45 1.85 16.31
C ILE A 321 -21.36 2.79 15.52
N MET A 322 -21.28 2.80 14.19
CA MET A 322 -22.16 3.65 13.37
C MET A 322 -23.65 3.33 13.57
N SER A 323 -24.01 2.06 13.70
CA SER A 323 -25.37 1.64 14.00
C SER A 323 -25.85 2.15 15.36
N LYS A 324 -24.96 2.12 16.36
CA LYS A 324 -25.25 2.65 17.70
C LYS A 324 -25.40 4.18 17.70
N GLU A 325 -24.46 4.91 17.09
CA GLU A 325 -24.55 6.37 16.94
C GLU A 325 -25.84 6.78 16.22
N LEU A 326 -26.23 6.03 15.17
CA LEU A 326 -27.49 6.29 14.46
C LEU A 326 -28.73 5.99 15.33
N SER A 327 -28.65 5.01 16.22
CA SER A 327 -29.72 4.73 17.19
C SER A 327 -29.84 5.85 18.21
N ASP A 328 -28.72 6.33 18.73
CA ASP A 328 -28.65 7.38 19.76
C ASP A 328 -29.09 8.75 19.21
N LEU A 329 -28.71 9.09 17.97
CA LEU A 329 -29.16 10.30 17.27
C LEU A 329 -30.61 10.21 16.78
N GLY A 330 -31.13 8.99 16.62
CA GLY A 330 -32.43 8.68 16.04
C GLY A 330 -32.34 8.19 14.60
N VAL A 331 -33.07 7.11 14.30
CA VAL A 331 -32.98 6.36 13.04
C VAL A 331 -33.69 7.11 11.90
N ASN A 332 -32.95 7.99 11.21
CA ASN A 332 -33.42 8.69 10.02
C ASN A 332 -32.25 9.08 9.10
N ARG A 333 -32.58 9.46 7.85
CA ARG A 333 -31.59 9.83 6.82
C ARG A 333 -30.72 11.03 7.21
N GLU A 334 -31.28 12.03 7.87
CA GLU A 334 -30.57 13.29 8.19
C GLU A 334 -29.40 13.05 9.17
N ASN A 335 -29.53 12.03 10.01
CA ASN A 335 -28.54 11.66 11.02
C ASN A 335 -27.41 10.76 10.52
N ILE A 336 -27.47 10.21 9.30
CA ILE A 336 -26.46 9.26 8.79
C ILE A 336 -25.08 9.90 8.70
N HIS A 337 -25.01 11.13 8.18
CA HIS A 337 -23.75 11.86 8.03
C HIS A 337 -23.10 12.12 9.40
N GLU A 338 -23.91 12.48 10.40
CA GLU A 338 -23.44 12.75 11.75
C GLU A 338 -23.04 11.46 12.50
N ALA A 339 -23.83 10.39 12.39
CA ALA A 339 -23.50 9.09 12.96
C ALA A 339 -22.17 8.56 12.42
N PHE A 340 -21.93 8.72 11.10
CA PHE A 340 -20.65 8.36 10.51
C PHE A 340 -19.50 9.25 11.01
N ARG A 341 -19.73 10.57 11.15
CA ARG A 341 -18.72 11.50 11.69
C ARG A 341 -18.29 11.13 13.10
N GLU A 342 -19.23 10.88 14.00
CA GLU A 342 -18.94 10.45 15.37
C GLU A 342 -18.24 9.09 15.41
N THR A 343 -18.66 8.15 14.55
CA THR A 343 -17.98 6.87 14.39
C THR A 343 -16.50 7.06 14.07
N VAL A 344 -16.17 7.82 13.02
CA VAL A 344 -14.78 7.98 12.57
C VAL A 344 -13.94 8.78 13.59
N ASN A 345 -14.56 9.72 14.31
CA ASN A 345 -13.92 10.44 15.43
C ASN A 345 -13.52 9.52 16.59
N SER A 346 -14.30 8.47 16.85
CA SER A 346 -14.01 7.49 17.92
C SER A 346 -12.83 6.56 17.61
N LEU A 347 -12.43 6.43 16.35
CA LEU A 347 -11.39 5.49 15.92
C LEU A 347 -9.98 6.05 16.17
N ASN A 348 -8.99 5.20 16.41
CA ASN A 348 -7.57 5.52 16.34
C ASN A 348 -6.90 4.61 15.30
N GLY A 349 -5.82 5.10 14.69
CA GLY A 349 -5.09 4.41 13.64
C GLY A 349 -5.18 5.14 12.29
N SER A 350 -4.75 4.44 11.23
CA SER A 350 -4.88 4.93 9.85
C SER A 350 -5.83 4.03 9.09
N VAL A 351 -6.99 4.58 8.72
CA VAL A 351 -8.10 3.83 8.14
C VAL A 351 -8.71 4.56 6.95
N ALA A 352 -9.06 3.81 5.90
CA ALA A 352 -9.96 4.24 4.84
C ALA A 352 -11.23 3.41 4.92
N ILE A 353 -12.39 4.06 4.96
CA ILE A 353 -13.67 3.43 5.28
C ILE A 353 -14.69 3.78 4.21
N VAL A 354 -15.49 2.80 3.79
CA VAL A 354 -16.70 2.99 2.97
C VAL A 354 -17.86 2.29 3.67
N THR A 355 -18.97 3.01 3.86
CA THR A 355 -20.18 2.50 4.51
C THR A 355 -21.43 2.75 3.68
N ASN A 356 -22.41 1.86 3.87
CA ASN A 356 -23.78 2.02 3.38
C ASN A 356 -24.76 1.56 4.46
N SER A 357 -25.92 2.21 4.54
CA SER A 357 -26.95 1.90 5.54
C SER A 357 -28.29 1.62 4.87
N ALA A 358 -29.06 0.69 5.43
CA ALA A 358 -30.43 0.45 4.96
C ALA A 358 -31.38 1.64 5.18
N VAL A 359 -30.99 2.64 5.99
CA VAL A 359 -31.76 3.89 6.19
C VAL A 359 -31.60 4.86 5.02
N ALA A 360 -30.45 4.88 4.35
CA ALA A 360 -30.21 5.59 3.09
C ALA A 360 -29.38 4.71 2.14
N PRO A 361 -30.02 3.68 1.57
CA PRO A 361 -29.34 2.68 0.73
C PRO A 361 -28.79 3.28 -0.57
N ASP A 362 -29.26 4.47 -0.97
CA ASP A 362 -28.79 5.25 -2.13
C ASP A 362 -27.64 6.21 -1.79
N GLU A 363 -27.07 6.15 -0.58
CA GLU A 363 -25.92 6.96 -0.15
C GLU A 363 -24.72 6.10 0.29
N LEU A 364 -23.51 6.55 -0.07
CA LEU A 364 -22.25 6.02 0.45
C LEU A 364 -21.59 7.06 1.35
N SER A 365 -21.14 6.67 2.54
CA SER A 365 -20.30 7.52 3.40
C SER A 365 -18.87 7.00 3.46
N LEU A 366 -17.92 7.89 3.17
CA LEU A 366 -16.50 7.61 3.01
C LEU A 366 -15.70 8.40 4.04
N GLY A 367 -14.69 7.78 4.64
CA GLY A 367 -13.79 8.44 5.60
C GLY A 367 -12.34 8.04 5.36
N LEU A 368 -11.42 9.00 5.45
CA LEU A 368 -9.98 8.73 5.41
C LEU A 368 -9.27 9.40 6.59
N ARG A 369 -8.46 8.62 7.33
CA ARG A 369 -7.66 9.06 8.46
C ARG A 369 -6.21 8.58 8.32
N GLY A 370 -5.26 9.51 8.53
CA GLY A 370 -3.82 9.27 8.43
C GLY A 370 -3.33 9.16 6.99
N SER A 371 -2.01 9.09 6.80
CA SER A 371 -1.38 8.97 5.47
C SER A 371 -1.16 7.53 5.00
N GLY A 372 -1.54 6.55 5.81
CA GLY A 372 -1.24 5.15 5.53
C GLY A 372 -2.08 4.51 4.43
N GLN A 373 -3.28 5.05 4.19
CA GLN A 373 -4.27 4.52 3.25
C GLN A 373 -4.63 5.56 2.18
N GLY A 374 -5.17 5.08 1.05
CA GLY A 374 -5.70 5.92 -0.03
C GLY A 374 -7.18 5.65 -0.27
N LEU A 375 -7.91 6.70 -0.66
CA LEU A 375 -9.28 6.58 -1.16
C LEU A 375 -9.52 7.64 -2.23
N TYR A 376 -10.11 7.22 -3.34
CA TYR A 376 -10.31 8.02 -4.54
C TYR A 376 -11.76 7.87 -4.99
N VAL A 377 -12.39 8.97 -5.41
CA VAL A 377 -13.74 8.99 -5.99
C VAL A 377 -13.64 9.34 -7.46
N GLY A 378 -13.74 8.32 -8.31
CA GLY A 378 -13.85 8.43 -9.75
C GLY A 378 -15.21 8.98 -10.19
N LEU A 379 -15.18 9.86 -11.20
CA LEU A 379 -16.35 10.50 -11.79
C LEU A 379 -16.62 9.93 -13.19
N ALA A 380 -17.67 9.14 -13.35
CA ALA A 380 -18.17 8.68 -14.65
C ALA A 380 -19.48 9.40 -15.03
N GLU A 381 -20.01 9.18 -16.23
CA GLU A 381 -21.24 9.85 -16.70
C GLU A 381 -22.45 9.62 -15.76
N ASP A 382 -22.58 8.38 -15.27
CA ASP A 382 -23.72 7.86 -14.55
C ASP A 382 -23.34 7.16 -13.23
N ALA A 383 -22.07 7.22 -12.82
CA ALA A 383 -21.58 6.53 -11.63
C ALA A 383 -20.55 7.35 -10.83
N PHE A 384 -20.57 7.15 -9.51
CA PHE A 384 -19.39 7.31 -8.68
C PHE A 384 -18.72 5.96 -8.49
N ILE A 385 -17.41 5.91 -8.71
CA ILE A 385 -16.58 4.72 -8.46
C ILE A 385 -15.61 5.09 -7.35
N VAL A 386 -15.73 4.45 -6.19
CA VAL A 386 -14.80 4.64 -5.08
C VAL A 386 -13.77 3.53 -5.15
N ALA A 387 -12.48 3.85 -5.09
CA ALA A 387 -11.42 2.86 -5.04
C ALA A 387 -10.29 3.25 -4.08
N SER A 388 -9.61 2.28 -3.48
CA SER A 388 -8.44 2.54 -2.63
C SER A 388 -7.18 2.92 -3.43
N GLU A 389 -7.12 2.58 -4.72
CA GLU A 389 -6.09 3.01 -5.66
C GLU A 389 -6.73 3.42 -7.01
N PRO A 390 -6.12 4.32 -7.80
CA PRO A 390 -6.66 4.72 -9.09
C PRO A 390 -6.89 3.56 -10.08
N TYR A 391 -6.20 2.42 -9.90
CA TYR A 391 -6.37 1.22 -10.73
C TYR A 391 -7.81 0.66 -10.71
N GLY A 392 -8.54 0.86 -9.61
CA GLY A 392 -9.95 0.48 -9.54
C GLY A 392 -10.87 1.37 -10.38
N LEU A 393 -10.40 2.55 -10.81
CA LEU A 393 -11.21 3.55 -11.51
C LEU A 393 -11.04 3.49 -13.04
N VAL A 394 -9.83 3.18 -13.52
CA VAL A 394 -9.36 3.46 -14.89
C VAL A 394 -10.09 2.71 -16.00
N GLU A 395 -10.79 1.61 -15.71
CA GLU A 395 -11.67 0.93 -16.70
C GLU A 395 -12.85 1.82 -17.09
N THR A 396 -13.39 2.57 -16.13
CA THR A 396 -14.61 3.37 -16.32
C THR A 396 -14.31 4.85 -16.49
N THR A 397 -13.36 5.40 -15.73
CA THR A 397 -13.00 6.82 -15.77
C THR A 397 -11.56 7.09 -15.36
N ASN A 398 -10.97 8.11 -15.98
CA ASN A 398 -9.65 8.61 -15.61
C ASN A 398 -9.72 9.87 -14.73
N LYS A 399 -10.91 10.38 -14.40
CA LYS A 399 -11.09 11.57 -13.57
C LYS A 399 -11.46 11.18 -12.16
N TYR A 400 -10.78 11.75 -11.17
CA TYR A 400 -11.05 11.42 -9.76
C TYR A 400 -10.80 12.58 -8.80
N LEU A 401 -11.41 12.50 -7.64
CA LEU A 401 -11.10 13.29 -6.45
C LEU A 401 -10.35 12.40 -5.45
N ARG A 402 -9.20 12.85 -4.94
CA ARG A 402 -8.43 12.15 -3.90
C ARG A 402 -8.82 12.68 -2.53
N LEU A 403 -9.16 11.79 -1.59
CA LEU A 403 -9.38 12.17 -0.19
C LEU A 403 -8.04 12.45 0.50
N ASN A 404 -8.04 13.37 1.47
CA ASN A 404 -6.88 13.66 2.31
C ASN A 404 -7.08 13.17 3.74
N GLY A 405 -6.18 12.28 4.19
CA GLY A 405 -6.20 11.75 5.56
C GLY A 405 -5.36 12.54 6.56
N GLU A 406 -4.62 13.56 6.12
CA GLU A 406 -3.71 14.38 6.92
C GLU A 406 -4.19 15.83 7.05
N SER A 407 -3.58 16.60 7.96
CA SER A 407 -3.84 18.02 8.10
C SER A 407 -3.16 18.81 6.98
N ILE A 408 -3.96 19.45 6.13
CA ILE A 408 -3.45 20.30 5.07
C ILE A 408 -3.00 21.65 5.66
N ASN A 409 -1.76 22.06 5.39
CA ASN A 409 -1.19 23.32 5.92
C ASN A 409 -2.06 24.55 5.60
N SER A 410 -2.66 24.63 4.41
CA SER A 410 -3.57 25.73 4.04
C SER A 410 -4.91 25.72 4.79
N ARG A 411 -5.26 24.60 5.44
CA ARG A 411 -6.52 24.43 6.20
C ARG A 411 -6.33 24.43 7.72
N LYS A 412 -5.08 24.48 8.22
CA LYS A 412 -4.76 24.45 9.65
C LYS A 412 -5.40 25.57 10.48
N GLU A 413 -5.76 26.69 9.84
CA GLU A 413 -6.46 27.79 10.51
C GLU A 413 -7.99 27.63 10.51
N LEU A 414 -8.53 26.74 9.66
CA LEU A 414 -9.97 26.59 9.39
C LEU A 414 -10.57 25.31 9.97
N VAL A 415 -9.74 24.30 10.26
CA VAL A 415 -10.19 22.95 10.66
C VAL A 415 -9.36 22.45 11.83
N SER A 416 -10.03 21.83 12.80
CA SER A 416 -9.41 21.12 13.92
C SER A 416 -9.16 19.65 13.57
N GLY A 417 -7.92 19.32 13.18
CA GLY A 417 -7.44 17.94 13.06
C GLY A 417 -7.23 17.42 11.62
N PRO A 418 -6.66 16.21 11.47
CA PRO A 418 -6.44 15.55 10.18
C PRO A 418 -7.64 14.70 9.72
N GLY A 419 -7.87 14.59 8.41
CA GLY A 419 -8.86 13.68 7.81
C GLY A 419 -10.02 14.36 7.08
N GLU A 420 -10.67 13.60 6.20
CA GLU A 420 -11.83 14.03 5.40
C GLU A 420 -12.95 12.98 5.41
N ILE A 421 -14.20 13.45 5.38
CA ILE A 421 -15.42 12.66 5.24
C ILE A 421 -16.16 13.10 3.98
N LEU A 422 -16.60 12.15 3.16
CA LEU A 422 -17.44 12.39 1.98
C LEU A 422 -18.74 11.60 2.07
N THR A 423 -19.85 12.20 1.64
CA THR A 423 -21.11 11.51 1.35
C THR A 423 -21.40 11.60 -0.14
N LEU A 424 -21.68 10.46 -0.77
CA LEU A 424 -22.01 10.35 -2.18
C LEU A 424 -23.47 9.96 -2.35
N SER A 425 -24.22 10.70 -3.17
CA SER A 425 -25.62 10.41 -3.46
C SER A 425 -25.78 9.77 -4.84
N LEU A 426 -26.38 8.57 -4.89
CA LEU A 426 -26.62 7.81 -6.12
C LEU A 426 -27.44 8.62 -7.14
N GLY A 427 -28.47 9.33 -6.71
CA GLY A 427 -29.34 10.13 -7.59
C GLY A 427 -28.60 11.22 -8.38
N LYS A 428 -27.43 11.66 -7.89
CA LYS A 428 -26.55 12.65 -8.54
C LYS A 428 -25.20 12.07 -8.98
N ALA A 429 -25.12 10.74 -9.12
CA ALA A 429 -23.91 10.04 -9.52
C ALA A 429 -23.24 10.66 -10.76
N GLY A 430 -21.91 10.78 -10.70
CA GLY A 430 -21.08 11.34 -11.76
C GLY A 430 -20.84 12.86 -11.70
N THR A 431 -21.46 13.56 -10.74
CA THR A 431 -21.40 15.04 -10.65
C THR A 431 -20.84 15.53 -9.31
N LEU A 432 -20.14 16.67 -9.29
CA LEU A 432 -19.65 17.24 -8.03
C LEU A 432 -20.78 17.63 -7.06
N GLU A 433 -21.97 17.95 -7.57
CA GLU A 433 -23.17 18.24 -6.75
C GLU A 433 -23.68 17.04 -5.96
N GLY A 434 -23.31 15.83 -6.37
CA GLY A 434 -23.61 14.59 -5.65
C GLY A 434 -22.62 14.27 -4.53
N ILE A 435 -21.63 15.13 -4.29
CA ILE A 435 -20.58 14.93 -3.29
C ILE A 435 -20.66 16.01 -2.21
N LYS A 436 -20.84 15.60 -0.96
CA LYS A 436 -20.73 16.48 0.22
C LYS A 436 -19.45 16.12 0.96
N ARG A 437 -18.55 17.09 1.17
CA ARG A 437 -17.30 16.90 1.93
C ARG A 437 -17.30 17.72 3.21
N THR A 438 -16.89 17.10 4.32
CA THR A 438 -16.78 17.73 5.64
C THR A 438 -15.51 17.28 6.34
N ALA A 439 -15.00 18.16 7.21
CA ALA A 439 -13.98 17.80 8.18
C ALA A 439 -14.57 17.00 9.35
N TYR A 440 -13.69 16.45 10.17
CA TYR A 440 -14.06 15.63 11.33
C TYR A 440 -14.69 16.45 12.45
N ASP A 441 -14.38 17.74 12.55
CA ASP A 441 -15.01 18.71 13.45
C ASP A 441 -16.37 19.23 12.93
N GLY A 442 -16.85 18.73 11.79
CA GLY A 442 -18.11 19.13 11.16
C GLY A 442 -17.99 20.30 10.19
N THR A 443 -16.82 20.93 10.05
CA THR A 443 -16.64 22.06 9.14
C THR A 443 -16.90 21.65 7.68
N PRO A 444 -17.80 22.32 6.94
CA PRO A 444 -18.00 22.06 5.52
C PRO A 444 -16.75 22.40 4.69
N LEU A 445 -16.37 21.50 3.79
CA LEU A 445 -15.21 21.65 2.91
C LEU A 445 -15.67 21.55 1.45
N PRO A 446 -16.19 22.64 0.84
CA PRO A 446 -16.68 22.60 -0.53
C PRO A 446 -15.59 22.13 -1.50
N ILE A 447 -16.00 21.44 -2.56
CA ILE A 447 -15.09 20.88 -3.57
C ILE A 447 -15.05 21.83 -4.78
N GLU A 448 -13.85 22.21 -5.19
CA GLU A 448 -13.63 22.98 -6.40
C GLU A 448 -13.35 22.07 -7.61
N ALA A 449 -13.75 22.50 -8.81
CA ALA A 449 -13.51 21.74 -10.04
C ALA A 449 -12.01 21.53 -10.34
N THR A 450 -11.15 22.40 -9.81
CA THR A 450 -9.68 22.33 -9.91
C THR A 450 -9.08 21.21 -9.06
N GLU A 451 -9.82 20.66 -8.08
CA GLU A 451 -9.39 19.52 -7.26
C GLU A 451 -9.59 18.18 -7.98
N VAL A 452 -10.28 18.15 -9.12
CA VAL A 452 -10.44 16.93 -9.93
C VAL A 452 -9.18 16.67 -10.73
N GLU A 453 -8.50 15.58 -10.39
CA GLU A 453 -7.31 15.12 -11.08
C GLU A 453 -7.67 14.20 -12.25
N THR A 454 -6.75 14.08 -13.21
CA THR A 454 -6.85 13.12 -14.32
C THR A 454 -5.63 12.21 -14.29
N THR A 455 -5.85 10.90 -14.23
CA THR A 455 -4.77 9.91 -14.38
C THR A 455 -4.51 9.63 -15.86
N GLU A 456 -3.24 9.44 -16.19
CA GLU A 456 -2.82 8.96 -17.52
C GLU A 456 -2.75 7.44 -17.58
N ILE A 457 -2.83 6.75 -16.44
CA ILE A 457 -2.80 5.28 -16.36
C ILE A 457 -4.09 4.71 -16.95
N THR A 458 -3.94 3.63 -17.71
CA THR A 458 -5.03 2.86 -18.32
C THR A 458 -5.00 1.40 -17.84
N THR A 459 -6.07 0.64 -18.09
CA THR A 459 -6.11 -0.81 -17.78
C THR A 459 -5.03 -1.59 -18.54
N ARG A 460 -4.67 -1.16 -19.75
CA ARG A 460 -3.57 -1.72 -20.56
C ARG A 460 -2.22 -1.72 -19.83
N ASP A 461 -1.96 -0.69 -19.04
CA ASP A 461 -0.69 -0.52 -18.31
C ASP A 461 -0.57 -1.54 -17.15
N ILE A 462 -1.71 -1.93 -16.57
CA ILE A 462 -1.80 -2.77 -15.35
C ILE A 462 -2.31 -4.19 -15.62
N ASP A 463 -2.51 -4.56 -16.89
CA ASP A 463 -2.96 -5.90 -17.28
C ASP A 463 -1.82 -6.94 -17.19
N ARG A 464 -2.12 -8.17 -16.76
CA ARG A 464 -1.11 -9.24 -16.63
C ARG A 464 -0.69 -9.83 -17.99
N ARG A 465 -1.44 -9.54 -19.06
CA ARG A 465 -1.33 -10.14 -20.39
C ARG A 465 -1.32 -11.67 -20.30
N ASN A 466 -0.61 -12.33 -21.21
CA ASN A 466 -0.51 -13.78 -21.26
C ASN A 466 0.55 -14.37 -20.29
N PHE A 467 0.98 -13.61 -19.27
CA PHE A 467 1.92 -14.12 -18.28
C PHE A 467 1.19 -14.76 -17.10
N PRO A 468 1.75 -15.83 -16.49
CA PRO A 468 1.16 -16.42 -15.28
C PRO A 468 1.28 -15.48 -14.07
N HIS A 469 2.31 -14.65 -14.04
CA HIS A 469 2.61 -13.75 -12.92
C HIS A 469 3.03 -12.36 -13.40
N PHE A 470 2.62 -11.30 -12.69
CA PHE A 470 3.09 -9.93 -12.94
C PHE A 470 4.61 -9.83 -12.81
N LEU A 471 5.21 -10.50 -11.82
CA LEU A 471 6.67 -10.50 -11.68
C LEU A 471 7.38 -10.95 -12.97
N LEU A 472 6.90 -12.04 -13.58
CA LEU A 472 7.51 -12.57 -14.80
C LEU A 472 7.29 -11.62 -15.98
N LYS A 473 6.06 -11.09 -16.14
CA LYS A 473 5.76 -10.05 -17.13
C LYS A 473 6.77 -8.91 -17.01
N GLU A 474 6.96 -8.39 -15.81
CA GLU A 474 7.78 -7.21 -15.56
C GLU A 474 9.28 -7.48 -15.73
N ILE A 475 9.78 -8.68 -15.42
CA ILE A 475 11.14 -9.10 -15.79
C ILE A 475 11.32 -9.07 -17.32
N PHE A 476 10.32 -9.56 -18.06
CA PHE A 476 10.35 -9.57 -19.53
C PHE A 476 10.18 -8.19 -20.17
N GLU A 477 9.47 -7.28 -19.51
CA GLU A 477 9.31 -5.88 -19.93
C GLU A 477 10.50 -4.99 -19.53
N ALA A 478 11.32 -5.39 -18.55
CA ALA A 478 12.45 -4.61 -18.06
C ALA A 478 13.43 -4.09 -19.13
N PRO A 479 13.78 -4.85 -20.21
CA PRO A 479 14.59 -4.31 -21.30
C PRO A 479 13.94 -3.12 -22.01
N GLU A 480 12.62 -3.18 -22.25
CA GLU A 480 11.86 -2.11 -22.89
C GLU A 480 11.77 -0.88 -21.97
N SER A 481 11.52 -1.07 -20.67
CA SER A 481 11.52 0.02 -19.67
C SER A 481 12.90 0.70 -19.57
N PHE A 482 13.98 -0.07 -19.63
CA PHE A 482 15.35 0.47 -19.66
C PHE A 482 15.56 1.33 -20.92
N GLU A 483 15.19 0.82 -22.09
CA GLU A 483 15.28 1.53 -23.36
C GLU A 483 14.46 2.84 -23.37
N LYS A 484 13.22 2.80 -22.87
CA LYS A 484 12.38 3.99 -22.71
C LYS A 484 13.01 5.04 -21.79
N THR A 485 13.70 4.60 -20.75
CA THR A 485 14.40 5.52 -19.83
C THR A 485 15.53 6.28 -20.54
N LEU A 486 16.26 5.62 -21.44
CA LEU A 486 17.32 6.24 -22.25
C LEU A 486 16.79 7.17 -23.33
N ARG A 487 15.60 6.88 -23.86
CA ARG A 487 14.98 7.60 -24.97
C ARG A 487 14.85 9.10 -24.66
N GLY A 488 15.19 9.93 -25.64
CA GLY A 488 15.18 11.39 -25.53
C GLY A 488 16.31 12.00 -24.69
N LYS A 489 17.05 11.18 -23.91
CA LYS A 489 18.13 11.63 -23.02
C LYS A 489 19.51 11.22 -23.53
N LEU A 490 19.61 10.07 -24.19
CA LEU A 490 20.81 9.64 -24.91
C LEU A 490 20.64 9.98 -26.40
N ILE A 491 21.39 10.98 -26.87
CA ILE A 491 21.29 11.49 -28.24
C ILE A 491 22.56 11.19 -29.04
N GLU A 492 22.39 11.00 -30.34
CA GLU A 492 23.47 10.67 -31.27
C GLU A 492 23.78 11.86 -32.17
N ASN A 493 25.02 12.35 -32.09
CA ASN A 493 25.48 13.59 -32.72
C ASN A 493 26.66 13.29 -33.66
N GLU A 494 27.14 14.30 -34.40
CA GLU A 494 28.35 14.18 -35.25
C GLU A 494 29.61 13.74 -34.45
N ASN A 495 29.63 14.00 -33.15
CA ASN A 495 30.74 13.68 -32.24
C ASN A 495 30.52 12.38 -31.42
N GLY A 496 29.48 11.60 -31.73
CA GLY A 496 29.12 10.40 -30.99
C GLY A 496 27.91 10.59 -30.07
N LEU A 497 27.75 9.69 -29.10
CA LEU A 497 26.65 9.74 -28.13
C LEU A 497 26.90 10.79 -27.03
N GLU A 498 25.86 11.52 -26.64
CA GLU A 498 25.89 12.42 -25.48
C GLU A 498 24.61 12.30 -24.64
N VAL A 499 24.70 12.75 -23.38
CA VAL A 499 23.55 12.77 -22.46
C VAL A 499 23.04 14.20 -22.32
N LEU A 500 21.75 14.39 -22.60
CA LEU A 500 21.05 15.65 -22.46
C LEU A 500 19.88 15.50 -21.49
N LEU A 501 19.84 16.36 -20.47
CA LEU A 501 18.71 16.48 -19.54
C LEU A 501 18.11 17.88 -19.66
N SER A 502 16.78 17.95 -19.56
CA SER A 502 16.00 19.18 -19.62
C SER A 502 16.13 20.03 -18.33
N GLU A 503 15.64 21.28 -18.37
CA GLU A 503 15.61 22.17 -17.20
C GLU A 503 14.72 21.64 -16.06
N GLU A 504 13.73 20.80 -16.37
CA GLU A 504 12.87 20.13 -15.38
C GLU A 504 13.59 18.96 -14.68
N GLU A 505 14.46 18.26 -15.41
CA GLU A 505 15.22 17.11 -14.90
C GLU A 505 16.43 17.55 -14.07
N LEU A 506 17.18 18.53 -14.59
CA LEU A 506 18.31 19.14 -13.88
C LEU A 506 18.32 20.66 -14.05
N PRO A 507 17.70 21.40 -13.12
CA PRO A 507 17.62 22.86 -13.20
C PRO A 507 18.99 23.54 -13.30
N SER A 508 19.05 24.59 -14.12
CA SER A 508 20.22 25.47 -14.27
C SER A 508 20.70 26.06 -12.94
N SER A 509 19.80 26.21 -11.96
CA SER A 509 20.13 26.65 -10.60
C SER A 509 21.03 25.64 -9.88
N LEU A 510 20.76 24.35 -10.02
CA LEU A 510 21.56 23.25 -9.45
C LEU A 510 22.87 23.07 -10.21
N VAL A 511 22.85 23.15 -11.55
CA VAL A 511 24.06 23.14 -12.39
C VAL A 511 25.03 24.23 -11.94
N LYS A 512 24.53 25.46 -11.70
CA LYS A 512 25.34 26.57 -11.17
C LYS A 512 25.85 26.33 -9.75
N LYS A 513 25.10 25.63 -8.89
CA LYS A 513 25.57 25.28 -7.53
C LYS A 513 26.70 24.24 -7.60
N LEU A 514 26.57 23.24 -8.47
CA LEU A 514 27.59 22.21 -8.72
C LEU A 514 28.88 22.83 -9.28
N GLY A 515 28.79 23.60 -10.38
CA GLY A 515 29.95 24.21 -11.03
C GLY A 515 30.64 25.32 -10.22
N LYS A 516 29.98 25.87 -9.18
CA LYS A 516 30.57 26.80 -8.20
C LYS A 516 31.02 26.12 -6.91
N SER A 517 31.01 24.78 -6.86
CA SER A 517 31.40 23.98 -5.69
C SER A 517 30.64 24.34 -4.41
N LYS A 518 29.36 24.75 -4.53
CA LYS A 518 28.49 25.02 -3.39
C LYS A 518 27.95 23.74 -2.77
N ILE A 519 27.72 22.72 -3.58
CA ILE A 519 27.39 21.38 -3.11
C ILE A 519 28.69 20.68 -2.74
N LYS A 520 28.79 20.26 -1.48
CA LYS A 520 29.98 19.61 -0.90
C LYS A 520 29.75 18.15 -0.51
N LYS A 521 28.49 17.69 -0.54
CA LYS A 521 28.11 16.31 -0.21
C LYS A 521 26.86 15.93 -0.99
N ILE A 522 26.86 14.72 -1.53
CA ILE A 522 25.67 14.11 -2.14
C ILE A 522 25.25 12.91 -1.28
N TYR A 523 23.95 12.84 -0.97
CA TYR A 523 23.33 11.65 -0.42
C TYR A 523 22.39 11.04 -1.45
N VAL A 524 22.59 9.76 -1.77
CA VAL A 524 21.66 9.00 -2.60
C VAL A 524 20.81 8.15 -1.67
N ILE A 525 19.49 8.37 -1.67
CA ILE A 525 18.58 7.71 -0.73
C ILE A 525 17.46 6.98 -1.45
N GLY A 526 16.99 5.90 -0.83
CA GLY A 526 15.83 5.13 -1.24
C GLY A 526 15.45 4.13 -0.14
N GLN A 527 14.59 3.18 -0.46
CA GLN A 527 14.30 2.03 0.40
C GLN A 527 14.32 0.73 -0.42
N GLY A 528 14.78 -0.36 0.21
CA GLY A 528 14.85 -1.68 -0.44
C GLY A 528 15.62 -1.65 -1.77
N THR A 529 15.02 -2.22 -2.82
CA THR A 529 15.56 -2.25 -4.19
C THR A 529 15.98 -0.87 -4.71
N ALA A 530 15.23 0.21 -4.41
CA ALA A 530 15.58 1.56 -4.85
C ALA A 530 16.88 2.09 -4.19
N ALA A 531 17.13 1.72 -2.93
CA ALA A 531 18.40 2.04 -2.27
C ALA A 531 19.57 1.26 -2.89
N VAL A 532 19.33 0.03 -3.35
CA VAL A 532 20.35 -0.77 -4.05
C VAL A 532 20.62 -0.20 -5.44
N ALA A 533 19.61 0.20 -6.21
CA ALA A 533 19.80 0.90 -7.49
C ALA A 533 20.63 2.19 -7.32
N GLY A 534 20.41 2.94 -6.23
CA GLY A 534 21.18 4.12 -5.88
C GLY A 534 22.68 3.89 -5.66
N GLN A 535 23.09 2.65 -5.34
CA GLN A 535 24.52 2.29 -5.21
C GLN A 535 25.26 2.43 -6.55
N ALA A 536 24.59 2.17 -7.67
CA ALA A 536 25.18 2.34 -9.00
C ALA A 536 25.54 3.80 -9.26
N LEU A 537 24.59 4.72 -8.97
CA LEU A 537 24.81 6.16 -9.08
C LEU A 537 25.89 6.66 -8.11
N SER A 538 25.82 6.25 -6.84
CA SER A 538 26.79 6.63 -5.80
C SER A 538 28.21 6.22 -6.18
N ARG A 539 28.39 4.99 -6.67
CA ARG A 539 29.68 4.48 -7.12
C ARG A 539 30.20 5.26 -8.33
N TYR A 540 29.36 5.45 -9.33
CA TYR A 540 29.72 6.22 -10.52
C TYR A 540 30.16 7.65 -10.16
N LEU A 541 29.41 8.35 -9.30
CA LEU A 541 29.75 9.70 -8.87
C LEU A 541 31.05 9.78 -8.07
N ASN A 542 31.36 8.78 -7.23
CA ASN A 542 32.63 8.74 -6.49
C ASN A 542 33.84 8.45 -7.39
N GLU A 543 33.64 7.75 -8.52
CA GLU A 543 34.70 7.52 -9.51
C GLU A 543 34.92 8.75 -10.41
N GLU A 544 33.86 9.47 -10.75
CA GLU A 544 33.88 10.52 -11.78
C GLU A 544 33.94 11.93 -11.18
N THR A 545 33.69 12.10 -9.87
CA THR A 545 33.68 13.41 -9.20
C THR A 545 34.48 13.41 -7.91
N THR A 546 34.89 14.60 -7.46
CA THR A 546 35.54 14.79 -6.15
C THR A 546 34.56 15.07 -5.02
N ILE A 547 33.25 15.17 -5.32
CA ILE A 547 32.21 15.44 -4.34
C ILE A 547 31.91 14.13 -3.60
N PRO A 548 32.13 14.05 -2.28
CA PRO A 548 31.84 12.84 -1.53
C PRO A 548 30.37 12.45 -1.71
N THR A 549 30.13 11.23 -2.19
CA THR A 549 28.78 10.69 -2.40
C THR A 549 28.59 9.48 -1.51
N GLU A 550 27.46 9.41 -0.81
CA GLU A 550 27.13 8.30 0.09
C GLU A 550 25.70 7.83 -0.17
N ASP A 551 25.55 6.54 -0.40
CA ASP A 551 24.26 5.87 -0.48
C ASP A 551 23.85 5.32 0.89
N LEU A 552 22.59 5.51 1.25
CA LEU A 552 22.02 4.90 2.45
C LEU A 552 20.49 4.81 2.37
N PRO A 553 19.85 3.91 3.13
CA PRO A 553 18.40 3.94 3.31
C PRO A 553 17.91 5.31 3.80
N ALA A 554 16.76 5.77 3.32
CA ALA A 554 16.23 7.09 3.69
C ALA A 554 16.07 7.25 5.22
N THR A 555 15.65 6.19 5.91
CA THR A 555 15.54 6.13 7.38
C THR A 555 16.87 6.33 8.11
N GLU A 556 18.00 5.92 7.52
CA GLU A 556 19.32 6.14 8.11
C GLU A 556 19.73 7.62 8.00
N LEU A 557 19.33 8.30 6.92
CA LEU A 557 19.59 9.72 6.75
C LEU A 557 18.84 10.50 7.82
N SER A 558 17.52 10.28 7.88
CA SER A 558 16.65 10.96 8.83
C SER A 558 16.91 10.57 10.29
N GLY A 559 17.37 9.35 10.55
CA GLY A 559 17.72 8.88 11.88
C GLY A 559 19.03 9.46 12.41
N PHE A 560 20.08 9.54 11.58
CA PHE A 560 21.45 9.67 12.10
C PHE A 560 22.38 10.61 11.33
N ARG A 561 21.99 11.13 10.15
CA ARG A 561 22.88 11.92 9.28
C ARG A 561 22.39 13.34 8.98
N LEU A 562 21.18 13.70 9.38
CA LEU A 562 20.68 15.08 9.26
C LEU A 562 21.54 16.06 10.07
N LYS A 563 21.86 17.20 9.47
CA LYS A 563 22.54 18.34 10.11
C LYS A 563 21.59 19.52 10.21
N THR A 564 21.82 20.45 11.13
CA THR A 564 20.97 21.65 11.28
C THR A 564 20.91 22.50 10.03
N ASP A 565 22.04 22.64 9.32
CA ASP A 565 22.15 23.28 8.01
C ASP A 565 22.61 22.23 6.99
N MET A 566 21.86 22.13 5.90
CA MET A 566 22.11 21.23 4.78
C MET A 566 22.16 21.98 3.44
N SER A 567 22.36 23.29 3.46
CA SER A 567 22.42 24.12 2.24
C SER A 567 23.56 23.78 1.27
N ASP A 568 24.59 23.08 1.75
CA ASP A 568 25.71 22.54 0.96
C ASP A 568 25.52 21.05 0.57
N VAL A 569 24.34 20.49 0.83
CA VAL A 569 24.00 19.09 0.57
C VAL A 569 23.01 18.99 -0.58
N MET A 570 23.27 18.02 -1.47
CA MET A 570 22.29 17.54 -2.44
C MET A 570 21.80 16.16 -2.03
N VAL A 571 20.49 15.95 -2.05
CA VAL A 571 19.83 14.66 -1.83
C VAL A 571 19.25 14.19 -3.14
N ILE A 572 19.63 13.00 -3.58
CA ILE A 572 19.06 12.31 -4.74
C ILE A 572 18.14 11.21 -4.19
N ALA A 573 16.83 11.40 -4.29
CA ALA A 573 15.83 10.48 -3.76
C ALA A 573 15.27 9.56 -4.86
N ILE A 574 15.40 8.25 -4.67
CA ILE A 574 14.95 7.24 -5.63
C ILE A 574 13.72 6.52 -5.06
N SER A 575 12.62 6.51 -5.82
CA SER A 575 11.39 5.80 -5.44
C SER A 575 10.55 5.47 -6.68
N GLN A 576 10.15 4.21 -6.85
CA GLN A 576 9.28 3.81 -7.96
C GLN A 576 7.92 4.53 -7.88
N SER A 577 7.23 4.46 -6.73
CA SER A 577 5.89 5.03 -6.57
C SER A 577 5.89 6.54 -6.36
N GLY A 578 7.01 7.11 -5.89
CA GLY A 578 7.11 8.48 -5.42
C GLY A 578 6.27 8.80 -4.17
N THR A 579 5.63 7.80 -3.57
CA THR A 579 4.76 7.92 -2.39
C THR A 579 5.33 7.20 -1.16
N THR A 580 6.53 6.60 -1.25
CA THR A 580 7.16 5.89 -0.12
C THR A 580 7.29 6.83 1.07
N THR A 581 6.56 6.56 2.16
CA THR A 581 6.41 7.46 3.32
C THR A 581 7.75 7.85 3.93
N ASP A 582 8.62 6.87 4.19
CA ASP A 582 9.92 7.11 4.81
C ASP A 582 10.84 7.98 3.95
N THR A 583 10.83 7.77 2.63
CA THR A 583 11.60 8.57 1.67
C THR A 583 11.05 10.00 1.62
N ASN A 584 9.74 10.15 1.49
CA ASN A 584 9.06 11.45 1.46
C ASN A 584 9.32 12.27 2.74
N ARG A 585 9.14 11.65 3.92
CA ARG A 585 9.40 12.30 5.20
C ARG A 585 10.87 12.71 5.36
N THR A 586 11.79 11.85 4.92
CA THR A 586 13.24 12.17 4.95
C THR A 586 13.56 13.36 4.05
N VAL A 587 12.94 13.44 2.87
CA VAL A 587 13.09 14.56 1.94
C VAL A 587 12.53 15.84 2.55
N ASP A 588 11.35 15.82 3.16
CA ASP A 588 10.77 16.97 3.85
C ASP A 588 11.71 17.49 4.95
N LEU A 589 12.27 16.58 5.76
CA LEU A 589 13.24 16.92 6.81
C LEU A 589 14.56 17.48 6.27
N ALA A 590 15.06 16.99 5.14
CA ALA A 590 16.29 17.50 4.54
C ALA A 590 16.08 18.87 3.89
N ARG A 591 14.97 19.03 3.15
CA ARG A 591 14.62 20.27 2.45
C ARG A 591 14.33 21.42 3.40
N THR A 592 13.64 21.16 4.51
CA THR A 592 13.41 22.17 5.57
C THR A 592 14.70 22.68 6.20
N ARG A 593 15.82 21.94 6.06
CA ARG A 593 17.16 22.34 6.49
C ARG A 593 18.04 22.90 5.36
N GLY A 594 17.46 23.16 4.19
CA GLY A 594 18.11 23.82 3.06
C GLY A 594 18.72 22.90 2.01
N ALA A 595 18.61 21.56 2.15
CA ALA A 595 19.15 20.63 1.16
C ALA A 595 18.48 20.81 -0.21
N SER A 596 19.28 20.68 -1.27
CA SER A 596 18.75 20.59 -2.63
C SER A 596 18.33 19.16 -2.97
N VAL A 597 17.21 19.01 -3.67
CA VAL A 597 16.59 17.69 -3.90
C VAL A 597 16.38 17.43 -5.39
N ILE A 598 16.89 16.29 -5.87
CA ILE A 598 16.53 15.70 -7.16
C ILE A 598 15.87 14.36 -6.88
N SER A 599 14.85 13.99 -7.65
CA SER A 599 14.23 12.67 -7.53
C SER A 599 14.29 11.86 -8.82
N ILE A 600 14.51 10.55 -8.68
CA ILE A 600 14.29 9.56 -9.74
C ILE A 600 13.02 8.80 -9.39
N VAL A 601 11.96 9.00 -10.17
CA VAL A 601 10.64 8.41 -9.91
C VAL A 601 10.02 7.84 -11.18
N ASN A 602 9.11 6.88 -11.02
CA ASN A 602 8.33 6.40 -12.16
C ASN A 602 7.01 7.16 -12.29
N ARG A 603 6.27 7.35 -11.19
CA ARG A 603 4.94 7.96 -11.24
C ARG A 603 4.99 9.48 -11.39
N ARG A 604 4.46 10.00 -12.50
CA ARG A 604 4.16 11.43 -12.71
C ARG A 604 3.23 11.95 -11.62
N ASN A 605 3.41 13.20 -11.20
CA ASN A 605 2.62 13.87 -10.16
C ASN A 605 2.63 13.20 -8.78
N SER A 606 3.61 12.33 -8.50
CA SER A 606 3.78 11.76 -7.16
C SER A 606 4.23 12.81 -6.14
N ASP A 607 3.96 12.56 -4.86
CA ASP A 607 4.31 13.48 -3.77
C ASP A 607 5.81 13.83 -3.78
N LEU A 608 6.69 12.87 -4.06
CA LEU A 608 8.13 13.10 -4.16
C LEU A 608 8.52 13.96 -5.38
N ALA A 609 7.84 13.80 -6.52
CA ALA A 609 8.07 14.63 -7.69
C ALA A 609 7.75 16.10 -7.40
N GLN A 610 6.63 16.37 -6.72
CA GLN A 610 6.22 17.72 -6.35
C GLN A 610 7.16 18.40 -5.33
N LYS A 611 7.86 17.60 -4.51
CA LYS A 611 8.78 18.09 -3.48
C LYS A 611 10.19 18.39 -3.99
N SER A 612 10.53 17.93 -5.18
CA SER A 612 11.90 17.98 -5.72
C SER A 612 12.15 19.23 -6.58
N GLU A 613 13.39 19.71 -6.62
CA GLU A 613 13.80 20.81 -7.51
C GLU A 613 13.96 20.32 -8.96
N GLY A 614 14.40 19.06 -9.15
CA GLY A 614 14.50 18.40 -10.45
C GLY A 614 14.00 16.95 -10.39
N VAL A 615 13.40 16.46 -11.47
CA VAL A 615 12.78 15.13 -11.51
C VAL A 615 13.16 14.38 -12.78
N ILE A 616 13.74 13.19 -12.63
CA ILE A 616 13.99 12.27 -13.74
C ILE A 616 12.97 11.15 -13.68
N TYR A 617 12.19 11.03 -14.75
CA TYR A 617 11.22 9.95 -14.90
C TYR A 617 11.87 8.71 -15.51
N THR A 618 11.65 7.56 -14.87
CA THR A 618 11.97 6.26 -15.46
C THR A 618 10.90 5.86 -16.49
N SER A 619 11.31 5.11 -17.52
CA SER A 619 10.46 4.72 -18.65
C SER A 619 9.77 5.94 -19.29
N ASP A 620 8.47 5.88 -19.54
CA ASP A 620 7.62 6.99 -20.00
C ASP A 620 6.87 7.71 -18.84
N GLY A 621 7.11 7.30 -17.60
CA GLY A 621 6.42 7.77 -16.40
C GLY A 621 5.01 7.18 -16.18
N ARG A 622 4.58 6.26 -17.05
CA ARG A 622 3.29 5.52 -16.99
C ARG A 622 3.47 4.01 -16.78
N ASP A 623 4.69 3.50 -16.93
CA ASP A 623 5.04 2.08 -16.84
C ASP A 623 4.89 1.49 -15.42
N ILE A 624 3.66 1.21 -15.00
CA ILE A 624 3.32 0.75 -13.63
C ILE A 624 3.89 -0.64 -13.35
N GLU A 625 4.43 -0.79 -12.15
CA GLU A 625 4.87 -2.06 -11.59
C GLU A 625 3.79 -2.55 -10.61
N MET A 626 3.10 -3.63 -10.99
CA MET A 626 2.03 -4.28 -10.24
C MET A 626 2.56 -5.38 -9.32
N SER A 627 3.67 -6.04 -9.68
CA SER A 627 4.28 -7.01 -8.78
C SER A 627 4.74 -6.35 -7.49
N VAL A 628 4.53 -7.05 -6.37
CA VAL A 628 5.00 -6.57 -5.07
C VAL A 628 6.53 -6.51 -5.04
N ALA A 629 7.22 -7.49 -5.62
CA ALA A 629 8.67 -7.49 -5.74
C ALA A 629 9.10 -6.68 -6.98
N SER A 630 9.81 -5.57 -6.74
CA SER A 630 10.30 -4.72 -7.83
C SER A 630 11.35 -5.44 -8.70
N THR A 631 11.23 -5.26 -10.01
CA THR A 631 12.03 -5.81 -11.11
C THR A 631 12.36 -4.71 -12.12
N LYS A 632 11.49 -4.37 -13.09
CA LYS A 632 11.74 -3.37 -14.15
C LYS A 632 12.12 -1.99 -13.62
N ALA A 633 11.61 -1.60 -12.45
CA ALA A 633 11.98 -0.32 -11.85
C ALA A 633 13.46 -0.28 -11.41
N PHE A 634 14.04 -1.39 -10.93
CA PHE A 634 15.48 -1.46 -10.60
C PHE A 634 16.34 -1.11 -11.82
N TYR A 635 16.09 -1.78 -12.94
CA TYR A 635 16.83 -1.59 -14.19
C TYR A 635 16.71 -0.15 -14.71
N SER A 636 15.49 0.38 -14.72
CA SER A 636 15.22 1.74 -15.16
C SER A 636 15.84 2.80 -14.23
N GLN A 637 15.84 2.56 -12.91
CA GLN A 637 16.51 3.43 -11.94
C GLN A 637 18.03 3.41 -12.10
N VAL A 638 18.63 2.26 -12.44
CA VAL A 638 20.05 2.17 -12.78
C VAL A 638 20.36 2.98 -14.05
N ALA A 639 19.54 2.84 -15.11
CA ALA A 639 19.70 3.65 -16.34
C ALA A 639 19.64 5.16 -16.05
N ALA A 640 18.58 5.60 -15.35
CA ALA A 640 18.41 6.99 -14.94
C ALA A 640 19.56 7.48 -14.04
N GLY A 641 20.06 6.61 -13.16
CA GLY A 641 21.23 6.86 -12.32
C GLY A 641 22.49 7.14 -13.15
N PHE A 642 22.79 6.36 -14.17
CA PHE A 642 23.94 6.63 -15.04
C PHE A 642 23.80 7.94 -15.82
N LEU A 643 22.62 8.21 -16.39
CA LEU A 643 22.36 9.46 -17.11
C LEU A 643 22.53 10.69 -16.19
N LEU A 644 21.92 10.64 -15.00
CA LEU A 644 22.04 11.71 -14.01
C LEU A 644 23.49 11.88 -13.53
N GLY A 645 24.17 10.77 -13.27
CA GLY A 645 25.56 10.77 -12.83
C GLY A 645 26.48 11.46 -13.84
N ILE A 646 26.31 11.17 -15.13
CA ILE A 646 27.07 11.80 -16.22
C ILE A 646 26.90 13.32 -16.20
N VAL A 647 25.67 13.80 -16.17
CA VAL A 647 25.40 15.25 -16.21
C VAL A 647 25.83 15.95 -14.91
N ILE A 648 25.69 15.31 -13.74
CA ILE A 648 26.23 15.85 -12.48
C ILE A 648 27.75 15.97 -12.55
N SER A 649 28.44 14.95 -13.08
CA SER A 649 29.89 14.98 -13.26
C SER A 649 30.31 16.11 -14.18
N ASP A 650 29.63 16.27 -15.32
CA ASP A 650 29.92 17.34 -16.27
C ASP A 650 29.62 18.72 -15.68
N ALA A 651 28.56 18.86 -14.88
CA ALA A 651 28.24 20.09 -14.17
C ALA A 651 29.26 20.45 -13.08
N ALA A 652 29.82 19.45 -12.40
CA ALA A 652 30.80 19.63 -11.33
C ALA A 652 32.23 19.89 -11.85
N ASN A 653 32.65 19.17 -12.89
CA ASN A 653 34.04 19.13 -13.35
C ASN A 653 34.25 19.77 -14.75
N GLY A 654 33.18 19.97 -15.51
CA GLY A 654 33.22 20.17 -16.96
C GLY A 654 33.30 18.85 -17.72
N VAL A 655 32.91 18.89 -19.01
CA VAL A 655 33.00 17.73 -19.91
C VAL A 655 34.45 17.23 -20.02
N PRO A 656 34.70 15.90 -20.06
CA PRO A 656 36.03 15.33 -20.22
C PRO A 656 36.79 15.93 -21.42
N LYS A 657 38.06 16.26 -21.21
CA LYS A 657 38.95 16.83 -22.25
C LYS A 657 40.08 15.88 -22.65
N ASP A 658 40.37 14.90 -21.80
CA ASP A 658 41.40 13.89 -22.06
C ASP A 658 40.88 12.85 -23.06
N PRO A 659 41.60 12.54 -24.16
CA PRO A 659 41.13 11.61 -25.18
C PRO A 659 40.76 10.22 -24.65
N ILE A 660 41.47 9.71 -23.63
CA ILE A 660 41.17 8.40 -23.04
C ILE A 660 39.86 8.46 -22.26
N GLN A 661 39.65 9.52 -21.48
CA GLN A 661 38.38 9.72 -20.76
C GLN A 661 37.19 9.90 -21.71
N ILE A 662 37.39 10.62 -22.83
CA ILE A 662 36.37 10.77 -23.87
C ILE A 662 36.02 9.41 -24.48
N GLN A 663 37.02 8.60 -24.84
CA GLN A 663 36.79 7.26 -25.39
C GLN A 663 36.07 6.35 -24.37
N ASN A 664 36.53 6.31 -23.12
CA ASN A 664 35.89 5.52 -22.07
C ASN A 664 34.43 5.93 -21.84
N ARG A 665 34.13 7.25 -21.87
CA ARG A 665 32.76 7.76 -21.78
C ARG A 665 31.94 7.30 -22.98
N HIS A 666 32.48 7.41 -24.19
CA HIS A 666 31.80 7.01 -25.41
C HIS A 666 31.49 5.51 -25.43
N ASP A 667 32.43 4.66 -25.03
CA ASP A 667 32.25 3.20 -24.96
C ASP A 667 31.18 2.83 -23.92
N LEU A 668 31.15 3.52 -22.77
CA LEU A 668 30.10 3.35 -21.76
C LEU A 668 28.71 3.72 -22.31
N LEU A 669 28.60 4.82 -23.08
CA LEU A 669 27.34 5.25 -23.68
C LEU A 669 26.84 4.27 -24.74
N ILE A 670 27.74 3.70 -25.55
CA ILE A 670 27.40 2.62 -26.47
C ILE A 670 26.89 1.41 -25.68
N ALA A 671 27.61 1.01 -24.63
CA ALA A 671 27.22 -0.13 -23.81
C ALA A 671 25.85 0.07 -23.13
N LEU A 672 25.51 1.30 -22.70
CA LEU A 672 24.17 1.65 -22.21
C LEU A 672 23.10 1.45 -23.30
N LYS A 673 23.35 1.92 -24.53
CA LYS A 673 22.45 1.78 -25.69
C LYS A 673 22.22 0.31 -26.07
N GLU A 674 23.25 -0.53 -25.97
CA GLU A 674 23.18 -1.96 -26.30
C GLU A 674 22.58 -2.84 -25.19
N LEU A 675 22.59 -2.36 -23.94
CA LEU A 675 22.22 -3.17 -22.77
C LEU A 675 20.81 -3.81 -22.87
N PRO A 676 19.76 -3.13 -23.37
CA PRO A 676 18.45 -3.75 -23.58
C PRO A 676 18.49 -5.00 -24.47
N SER A 677 19.30 -5.00 -25.53
CA SER A 677 19.46 -6.20 -26.39
C SER A 677 20.09 -7.35 -25.62
N LYS A 678 21.15 -7.05 -24.87
CA LYS A 678 21.86 -8.03 -24.03
C LYS A 678 20.98 -8.58 -22.90
N MET A 679 20.11 -7.74 -22.34
CA MET A 679 19.09 -8.17 -21.38
C MET A 679 18.11 -9.16 -22.02
N LYS A 680 17.63 -8.89 -23.25
CA LYS A 680 16.78 -9.84 -24.00
C LYS A 680 17.48 -11.18 -24.24
N GLU A 681 18.78 -11.19 -24.52
CA GLU A 681 19.55 -12.43 -24.62
C GLU A 681 19.57 -13.23 -23.31
N VAL A 682 19.70 -12.57 -22.14
CA VAL A 682 19.61 -13.25 -20.83
C VAL A 682 18.21 -13.83 -20.60
N LEU A 683 17.15 -13.16 -21.04
CA LEU A 683 15.78 -13.71 -20.93
C LEU A 683 15.61 -15.03 -21.69
N LEU A 684 16.32 -15.21 -22.81
CA LEU A 684 16.30 -16.47 -23.58
C LEU A 684 16.93 -17.64 -22.81
N GLU A 685 17.78 -17.37 -21.82
CA GLU A 685 18.41 -18.38 -20.96
C GLU A 685 17.48 -18.88 -19.84
N GLN A 686 16.23 -18.38 -19.73
CA GLN A 686 15.28 -18.81 -18.71
C GLN A 686 15.14 -20.35 -18.60
N PRO A 687 15.05 -21.14 -19.69
CA PRO A 687 14.94 -22.60 -19.58
C PRO A 687 16.14 -23.25 -18.88
N ASN A 688 17.36 -22.77 -19.16
CA ASN A 688 18.58 -23.24 -18.51
C ASN A 688 18.61 -22.82 -17.03
N ILE A 689 18.25 -21.57 -16.75
CA ILE A 689 18.14 -21.06 -15.38
C ILE A 689 17.11 -21.86 -14.57
N ARG A 690 15.97 -22.25 -15.17
CA ARG A 690 14.96 -23.11 -14.55
C ARG A 690 15.51 -24.47 -14.17
N GLU A 691 16.30 -25.09 -15.04
CA GLU A 691 16.94 -26.39 -14.76
C GLU A 691 17.87 -26.27 -13.55
N VAL A 692 18.74 -25.25 -13.55
CA VAL A 692 19.67 -24.98 -12.43
C VAL A 692 18.93 -24.71 -11.12
N ALA A 693 17.86 -23.91 -11.16
CA ALA A 693 17.04 -23.60 -9.98
C ALA A 693 16.32 -24.85 -9.44
N SER A 694 15.72 -25.65 -10.32
CA SER A 694 15.00 -26.87 -9.96
C SER A 694 15.91 -27.94 -9.36
N GLU A 695 17.15 -28.05 -9.85
CA GLU A 695 18.16 -28.97 -9.33
C GLU A 695 18.62 -28.58 -7.90
N LEU A 696 18.90 -27.30 -7.67
CA LEU A 696 19.70 -26.87 -6.51
C LEU A 696 18.91 -26.17 -5.41
N ALA A 697 17.84 -25.44 -5.75
CA ALA A 697 17.11 -24.65 -4.76
C ALA A 697 16.33 -25.50 -3.73
N PRO A 698 15.53 -26.52 -4.13
CA PRO A 698 14.65 -27.24 -3.20
C PRO A 698 15.38 -27.92 -2.04
N SER A 699 16.49 -28.61 -2.33
CA SER A 699 17.22 -29.43 -1.36
C SER A 699 18.13 -28.64 -0.42
N ARG A 700 18.36 -27.34 -0.68
CA ARG A 700 19.37 -26.54 0.03
C ARG A 700 18.72 -25.65 1.10
N ARG A 701 19.15 -25.83 2.35
CA ARG A 701 18.65 -25.05 3.49
C ARG A 701 19.27 -23.66 3.57
N HIS A 702 20.58 -23.57 3.42
CA HIS A 702 21.35 -22.33 3.57
C HIS A 702 21.75 -21.79 2.21
N TRP A 703 21.46 -20.51 1.97
CA TRP A 703 21.73 -19.84 0.70
C TRP A 703 22.56 -18.59 0.98
N ALA A 704 23.44 -18.26 0.03
CA ALA A 704 24.21 -17.04 0.05
C ALA A 704 24.38 -16.50 -1.36
N ILE A 705 24.61 -15.20 -1.44
CA ILE A 705 24.91 -14.53 -2.71
C ILE A 705 26.16 -13.71 -2.51
N VAL A 706 27.07 -13.75 -3.48
CA VAL A 706 28.32 -13.01 -3.39
C VAL A 706 28.61 -12.26 -4.69
N GLY A 707 29.32 -11.15 -4.57
CA GLY A 707 29.75 -10.37 -5.73
C GLY A 707 30.81 -9.34 -5.37
N ASN A 708 31.73 -9.09 -6.30
CA ASN A 708 32.84 -8.16 -6.14
C ASN A 708 32.69 -6.92 -7.01
N GLY A 709 33.30 -5.81 -6.59
CA GLY A 709 33.19 -4.57 -7.35
C GLY A 709 31.71 -4.19 -7.53
N SER A 710 31.27 -3.88 -8.75
CA SER A 710 29.88 -3.52 -9.03
C SER A 710 28.92 -4.71 -8.89
N ASN A 711 29.42 -5.96 -8.94
CA ASN A 711 28.60 -7.14 -8.75
C ASN A 711 28.01 -7.26 -7.33
N ILE A 712 28.51 -6.53 -6.33
CA ILE A 712 27.86 -6.48 -5.01
C ILE A 712 26.47 -5.84 -5.08
N ILE A 713 26.25 -4.94 -6.05
CA ILE A 713 24.94 -4.30 -6.28
C ILE A 713 23.95 -5.37 -6.75
N ALA A 714 24.34 -6.18 -7.74
CA ALA A 714 23.57 -7.32 -8.20
C ALA A 714 23.33 -8.33 -7.06
N ALA A 715 24.37 -8.69 -6.30
CA ALA A 715 24.25 -9.63 -5.19
C ALA A 715 23.23 -9.18 -4.14
N ARG A 716 23.25 -7.89 -3.77
CA ARG A 716 22.30 -7.30 -2.80
C ARG A 716 20.87 -7.26 -3.33
N GLU A 717 20.69 -6.92 -4.60
CA GLU A 717 19.38 -6.90 -5.23
C GLU A 717 18.79 -8.31 -5.36
N VAL A 718 19.58 -9.25 -5.88
CA VAL A 718 19.19 -10.66 -6.01
C VAL A 718 18.88 -11.26 -4.65
N ARG A 719 19.62 -10.88 -3.59
CA ARG A 719 19.31 -11.27 -2.20
C ARG A 719 17.93 -10.81 -1.77
N ILE A 720 17.57 -9.56 -2.07
CA ILE A 720 16.23 -9.05 -1.76
C ILE A 720 15.19 -9.91 -2.49
N LYS A 721 15.33 -10.13 -3.80
CA LYS A 721 14.36 -10.92 -4.57
C LYS A 721 14.21 -12.35 -4.06
N LEU A 722 15.32 -13.06 -3.82
CA LEU A 722 15.25 -14.44 -3.31
C LEU A 722 14.69 -14.49 -1.88
N SER A 723 14.93 -13.48 -1.06
CA SER A 723 14.33 -13.42 0.28
C SER A 723 12.81 -13.19 0.20
N GLU A 724 12.38 -12.29 -0.70
CA GLU A 724 10.98 -11.99 -0.97
C GLU A 724 10.23 -13.18 -1.59
N LEU A 725 10.82 -13.85 -2.57
CA LEU A 725 10.15 -14.91 -3.34
C LEU A 725 10.30 -16.30 -2.72
N CYS A 726 11.41 -16.59 -2.03
CA CYS A 726 11.71 -17.94 -1.52
C CYS A 726 11.60 -18.08 0.00
N TYR A 727 11.34 -16.98 0.73
CA TYR A 727 11.21 -16.93 2.19
C TYR A 727 12.41 -17.51 2.95
N LYS A 728 13.61 -17.22 2.45
CA LYS A 728 14.87 -17.60 3.08
C LYS A 728 15.59 -16.36 3.59
N SER A 729 16.23 -16.50 4.75
CA SER A 729 17.24 -15.54 5.19
C SER A 729 18.52 -15.81 4.42
N ILE A 730 18.95 -14.84 3.61
CA ILE A 730 20.07 -14.99 2.68
C ILE A 730 21.12 -13.93 2.98
N ALA A 731 22.38 -14.34 3.13
CA ALA A 731 23.49 -13.42 3.25
C ALA A 731 23.91 -12.86 1.88
N ALA A 732 24.35 -11.60 1.85
CA ALA A 732 24.96 -10.98 0.67
C ALA A 732 26.33 -10.41 1.07
N ASP A 733 27.39 -11.08 0.62
CA ASP A 733 28.76 -10.80 1.05
C ASP A 733 29.66 -10.48 -0.16
N PHE A 734 30.85 -9.95 0.12
CA PHE A 734 31.92 -9.96 -0.87
C PHE A 734 32.43 -11.40 -1.03
N THR A 735 32.90 -11.76 -2.22
CA THR A 735 33.29 -13.13 -2.54
C THR A 735 34.37 -13.62 -1.58
N GLU A 736 35.46 -12.89 -1.42
CA GLU A 736 36.57 -13.34 -0.56
C GLU A 736 36.19 -13.39 0.93
N ASP A 737 35.21 -12.60 1.36
CA ASP A 737 34.85 -12.48 2.78
C ASP A 737 34.00 -13.67 3.26
N LYS A 738 33.29 -14.34 2.34
CA LYS A 738 32.39 -15.46 2.69
C LYS A 738 33.09 -16.60 3.42
N LYS A 739 34.35 -16.88 3.08
CA LYS A 739 35.15 -17.92 3.74
C LYS A 739 35.47 -17.60 5.21
N HIS A 740 35.34 -16.33 5.61
CA HIS A 740 35.60 -15.86 6.98
C HIS A 740 34.35 -15.85 7.87
N ILE A 741 33.16 -16.04 7.30
CA ILE A 741 31.88 -15.88 8.01
C ILE A 741 31.23 -17.24 8.29
N ASP A 742 30.65 -17.87 7.26
CA ASP A 742 29.71 -19.00 7.42
C ASP A 742 29.82 -20.02 6.27
N LEU A 743 30.98 -20.14 5.61
CA LEU A 743 31.19 -21.16 4.56
C LEU A 743 30.90 -22.61 5.04
N SER A 744 31.04 -22.87 6.34
CA SER A 744 30.75 -24.18 6.95
C SER A 744 29.27 -24.58 6.94
N SER A 745 28.34 -23.69 6.56
CA SER A 745 26.92 -24.01 6.47
C SER A 745 26.55 -24.80 5.20
N GLU A 746 27.54 -25.25 4.41
CA GLU A 746 27.40 -25.94 3.12
C GLU A 746 26.37 -25.28 2.16
N PRO A 747 26.41 -23.93 1.98
CA PRO A 747 25.31 -23.22 1.33
C PRO A 747 25.26 -23.43 -0.20
N MET A 748 24.08 -23.23 -0.79
CA MET A 748 23.98 -22.85 -2.20
C MET A 748 24.49 -21.41 -2.34
N ILE A 749 25.45 -21.17 -3.22
CA ILE A 749 26.09 -19.84 -3.36
C ILE A 749 25.88 -19.35 -4.78
N LEU A 750 25.08 -18.30 -4.96
CA LEU A 750 24.95 -17.62 -6.24
C LEU A 750 26.03 -16.53 -6.34
N ILE A 751 26.85 -16.57 -7.38
CA ILE A 751 28.07 -15.77 -7.50
C ILE A 751 27.89 -14.84 -8.70
N CYS A 752 27.72 -13.55 -8.44
CA CYS A 752 27.67 -12.51 -9.48
C CYS A 752 29.10 -12.17 -9.90
N ALA A 753 29.53 -12.64 -11.07
CA ALA A 753 30.93 -12.55 -11.52
C ALA A 753 31.09 -11.99 -12.95
N THR A 754 30.09 -11.22 -13.41
CA THR A 754 30.04 -10.64 -14.76
C THR A 754 30.96 -9.43 -14.90
N GLY A 755 31.64 -9.31 -16.04
CA GLY A 755 32.54 -8.19 -16.34
C GLY A 755 33.81 -8.18 -15.50
N LEU A 756 34.22 -9.34 -14.97
CA LEU A 756 35.49 -9.53 -14.29
C LEU A 756 36.57 -9.94 -15.29
N HIS A 757 37.79 -9.44 -15.11
CA HIS A 757 38.91 -9.72 -15.99
C HIS A 757 40.21 -9.98 -15.21
N ASP A 758 41.16 -10.64 -15.88
CA ASP A 758 42.52 -10.88 -15.42
C ASP A 758 42.59 -11.46 -13.98
N SER A 759 43.30 -10.77 -13.09
CA SER A 759 43.52 -11.20 -11.70
C SER A 759 42.23 -11.32 -10.89
N THR A 760 41.23 -10.45 -11.12
CA THR A 760 39.98 -10.46 -10.36
C THR A 760 39.13 -11.69 -10.70
N GLU A 761 39.08 -12.09 -11.97
CA GLU A 761 38.41 -13.32 -12.40
C GLU A 761 39.11 -14.56 -11.82
N ALA A 762 40.44 -14.58 -11.90
CA ALA A 762 41.24 -15.68 -11.35
C ALA A 762 41.08 -15.84 -9.83
N ASP A 763 40.91 -14.74 -9.09
CA ASP A 763 40.69 -14.78 -7.65
C ASP A 763 39.29 -15.30 -7.30
N VAL A 764 38.24 -14.85 -8.00
CA VAL A 764 36.89 -15.41 -7.83
C VAL A 764 36.85 -16.91 -8.20
N ALA A 765 37.55 -17.33 -9.26
CA ALA A 765 37.63 -18.74 -9.65
C ALA A 765 38.29 -19.62 -8.57
N LYS A 766 39.30 -19.09 -7.83
CA LYS A 766 39.88 -19.77 -6.67
C LYS A 766 38.87 -19.90 -5.54
N GLU A 767 38.12 -18.84 -5.24
CA GLU A 767 37.08 -18.87 -4.19
C GLU A 767 35.97 -19.87 -4.54
N VAL A 768 35.54 -19.95 -5.81
CA VAL A 768 34.60 -20.97 -6.29
C VAL A 768 35.11 -22.40 -6.00
N ALA A 769 36.40 -22.65 -6.23
CA ALA A 769 37.01 -23.95 -5.92
C ALA A 769 37.02 -24.25 -4.41
N ILE A 770 37.30 -23.24 -3.58
CA ILE A 770 37.22 -23.34 -2.12
C ILE A 770 35.80 -23.68 -1.68
N TYR A 771 34.80 -22.98 -2.22
CA TYR A 771 33.39 -23.22 -1.88
C TYR A 771 32.97 -24.65 -2.17
N LYS A 772 33.31 -25.17 -3.35
CA LYS A 772 33.01 -26.54 -3.73
C LYS A 772 33.75 -27.56 -2.85
N ALA A 773 35.02 -27.30 -2.49
CA ALA A 773 35.77 -28.17 -1.59
C ALA A 773 35.14 -28.27 -0.19
N HIS A 774 34.45 -27.22 0.25
CA HIS A 774 33.67 -27.17 1.48
C HIS A 774 32.18 -27.53 1.29
N LYS A 775 31.85 -28.29 0.23
CA LYS A 775 30.51 -28.80 -0.12
C LYS A 775 29.43 -27.74 -0.38
N GLY A 776 29.82 -26.49 -0.54
CA GLY A 776 28.94 -25.48 -1.12
C GLY A 776 28.53 -25.87 -2.54
N ALA A 777 27.40 -25.35 -3.01
CA ALA A 777 26.97 -25.44 -4.41
C ALA A 777 27.15 -24.06 -5.08
N PRO A 778 28.35 -23.75 -5.59
CA PRO A 778 28.59 -22.49 -6.29
C PRO A 778 27.89 -22.50 -7.66
N ILE A 779 26.99 -21.56 -7.88
CA ILE A 779 26.36 -21.24 -9.16
C ILE A 779 26.93 -19.90 -9.60
N VAL A 780 27.68 -19.88 -10.70
CA VAL A 780 28.36 -18.66 -11.16
C VAL A 780 27.56 -18.03 -12.30
N ILE A 781 27.25 -16.75 -12.20
CA ILE A 781 26.73 -15.95 -13.32
C ILE A 781 27.90 -15.20 -13.94
N SER A 782 28.19 -15.46 -15.22
CA SER A 782 29.40 -14.97 -15.88
C SER A 782 29.23 -14.80 -17.39
N ASP A 783 29.94 -13.84 -17.96
CA ASP A 783 30.16 -13.65 -19.40
C ASP A 783 31.34 -14.45 -19.97
N ASN A 784 32.06 -15.17 -19.10
CA ASN A 784 33.12 -16.12 -19.45
C ASN A 784 32.88 -17.46 -18.73
N VAL A 785 32.25 -18.42 -19.43
CA VAL A 785 31.92 -19.74 -18.87
C VAL A 785 33.18 -20.56 -18.56
N GLY A 786 34.23 -20.41 -19.37
CA GLY A 786 35.45 -21.22 -19.26
C GLY A 786 36.29 -20.94 -18.02
N ALA A 787 36.10 -19.78 -17.37
CA ALA A 787 36.88 -19.37 -16.20
C ALA A 787 36.54 -20.15 -14.92
N TYR A 788 35.38 -20.82 -14.86
CA TYR A 788 34.84 -21.40 -13.63
C TYR A 788 34.62 -22.92 -13.68
N PRO A 789 35.64 -23.74 -13.98
CA PRO A 789 35.49 -25.19 -14.11
C PRO A 789 35.11 -25.88 -12.78
N SER A 790 35.39 -25.21 -11.65
CA SER A 790 35.01 -25.68 -10.31
C SER A 790 33.59 -25.29 -9.91
N ALA A 791 32.83 -24.56 -10.71
CA ALA A 791 31.43 -24.26 -10.39
C ALA A 791 30.59 -25.57 -10.38
N HIS A 792 29.46 -25.55 -9.67
CA HIS A 792 28.44 -26.59 -9.81
C HIS A 792 27.65 -26.36 -11.11
N ARG A 793 27.28 -25.11 -11.36
CA ARG A 793 26.68 -24.62 -12.61
C ARG A 793 27.22 -23.25 -12.96
N VAL A 794 27.25 -22.94 -14.24
CA VAL A 794 27.54 -21.59 -14.74
C VAL A 794 26.36 -21.14 -15.59
N ILE A 795 25.79 -19.99 -15.24
CA ILE A 795 24.76 -19.29 -16.02
C ILE A 795 25.50 -18.28 -16.90
N SER A 796 25.41 -18.48 -18.22
CA SER A 796 26.06 -17.61 -19.21
C SER A 796 25.25 -16.34 -19.42
N VAL A 797 25.92 -15.20 -19.51
CA VAL A 797 25.32 -13.93 -19.94
C VAL A 797 26.21 -13.28 -21.02
N PRO A 798 25.71 -12.35 -21.84
CA PRO A 798 26.55 -11.69 -22.85
C PRO A 798 27.55 -10.70 -22.23
N HIS A 799 28.67 -10.49 -22.92
CA HIS A 799 29.72 -9.54 -22.52
C HIS A 799 29.29 -8.08 -22.70
N THR A 800 29.64 -7.21 -21.76
CA THR A 800 29.38 -5.76 -21.82
C THR A 800 30.40 -4.97 -20.98
N ASP A 801 30.30 -3.63 -20.97
CA ASP A 801 31.17 -2.79 -20.16
C ASP A 801 31.12 -3.16 -18.66
N HIS A 802 32.29 -3.27 -18.02
CA HIS A 802 32.44 -3.67 -16.63
C HIS A 802 31.65 -2.81 -15.61
N LYS A 803 31.38 -1.53 -15.91
CA LYS A 803 30.55 -0.67 -15.05
C LYS A 803 29.07 -1.07 -15.11
N LEU A 804 28.62 -1.73 -16.18
CA LEU A 804 27.23 -2.12 -16.44
C LEU A 804 26.99 -3.63 -16.31
N ALA A 805 28.03 -4.46 -16.38
CA ALA A 805 27.90 -5.93 -16.44
C ALA A 805 27.06 -6.53 -15.29
N PHE A 806 27.10 -5.94 -14.09
CA PHE A 806 26.30 -6.36 -12.95
C PHE A 806 24.78 -6.36 -13.22
N VAL A 807 24.31 -5.55 -14.17
CA VAL A 807 22.90 -5.50 -14.58
C VAL A 807 22.45 -6.85 -15.13
N LEU A 808 23.30 -7.52 -15.92
CA LEU A 808 23.01 -8.84 -16.48
C LEU A 808 23.06 -9.93 -15.39
N SER A 809 23.96 -9.80 -14.41
CA SER A 809 23.94 -10.64 -13.20
C SER A 809 22.64 -10.51 -12.42
N ALA A 810 22.13 -9.29 -12.24
CA ALA A 810 20.87 -9.04 -11.56
C ALA A 810 19.69 -9.70 -12.30
N MET A 811 19.66 -9.60 -13.64
CA MET A 811 18.61 -10.19 -14.47
C MET A 811 18.59 -11.72 -14.42
N ALA A 812 19.75 -12.36 -14.58
CA ALA A 812 19.86 -13.80 -14.41
C ALA A 812 19.45 -14.23 -12.98
N GLY A 813 19.83 -13.45 -11.97
CA GLY A 813 19.42 -13.68 -10.58
C GLY A 813 17.92 -13.49 -10.31
N HIS A 814 17.27 -12.53 -10.96
CA HIS A 814 15.81 -12.34 -10.90
C HIS A 814 15.07 -13.55 -11.49
N LEU A 815 15.49 -14.04 -12.66
CA LEU A 815 14.95 -15.26 -13.27
C LEU A 815 15.19 -16.48 -12.38
N PHE A 816 16.40 -16.62 -11.82
CA PHE A 816 16.73 -17.71 -10.90
C PHE A 816 15.83 -17.67 -9.66
N GLY A 817 15.58 -16.49 -9.08
CA GLY A 817 14.69 -16.33 -7.94
C GLY A 817 13.24 -16.73 -8.24
N TYR A 818 12.72 -16.34 -9.41
CA TYR A 818 11.39 -16.74 -9.86
C TYR A 818 11.28 -18.26 -10.03
N GLU A 819 12.21 -18.87 -10.76
CA GLU A 819 12.19 -20.32 -11.00
C GLU A 819 12.43 -21.11 -9.71
N ALA A 820 13.32 -20.65 -8.82
CA ALA A 820 13.54 -21.28 -7.52
C ALA A 820 12.29 -21.26 -6.64
N ALA A 821 11.54 -20.15 -6.65
CA ALA A 821 10.27 -20.04 -5.94
C ALA A 821 9.22 -21.03 -6.49
N LEU A 822 9.11 -21.16 -7.82
CA LEU A 822 8.23 -22.15 -8.46
C LEU A 822 8.63 -23.58 -8.10
N SER A 823 9.92 -23.92 -8.15
CA SER A 823 10.41 -25.25 -7.79
C SER A 823 10.09 -25.60 -6.34
N ILE A 824 10.23 -24.65 -5.40
CA ILE A 824 9.85 -24.86 -4.00
C ILE A 824 8.33 -24.99 -3.85
N ASN A 825 7.56 -24.13 -4.51
CA ASN A 825 6.10 -24.18 -4.47
C ASN A 825 5.53 -25.50 -5.00
N ALA A 826 6.17 -26.09 -6.02
CA ALA A 826 5.76 -27.37 -6.59
C ALA A 826 5.88 -28.54 -5.60
N LEU A 827 6.75 -28.45 -4.59
CA LEU A 827 6.87 -29.46 -3.53
C LEU A 827 5.59 -29.56 -2.67
N ALA A 828 4.75 -28.52 -2.64
CA ALA A 828 3.47 -28.54 -1.93
C ALA A 828 2.37 -29.32 -2.67
N ASN A 829 2.56 -29.64 -3.96
CA ASN A 829 1.52 -30.24 -4.79
C ASN A 829 0.96 -31.58 -4.25
N PRO A 830 1.78 -32.52 -3.74
CA PRO A 830 1.25 -33.72 -3.11
C PRO A 830 0.28 -33.41 -1.95
N PHE A 831 0.58 -32.38 -1.16
CA PHE A 831 -0.27 -32.01 -0.02
C PHE A 831 -1.58 -31.38 -0.48
N ARG A 832 -1.52 -30.48 -1.48
CA ARG A 832 -2.70 -29.86 -2.09
C ARG A 832 -3.63 -30.90 -2.73
N GLU A 833 -3.07 -31.83 -3.49
CA GLU A 833 -3.85 -32.90 -4.12
C GLU A 833 -4.55 -33.79 -3.08
N THR A 834 -3.87 -34.08 -1.96
CA THR A 834 -4.47 -34.86 -0.87
C THR A 834 -5.65 -34.11 -0.24
N ARG A 835 -5.46 -32.83 0.10
CA ARG A 835 -6.51 -32.01 0.71
C ARG A 835 -7.69 -31.80 -0.22
N SER A 836 -7.44 -31.47 -1.49
CA SER A 836 -8.48 -31.33 -2.52
C SER A 836 -9.28 -32.62 -2.69
N SER A 837 -8.63 -33.79 -2.58
CA SER A 837 -9.33 -35.08 -2.64
C SER A 837 -10.25 -35.29 -1.43
N ILE A 838 -9.82 -34.91 -0.22
CA ILE A 838 -10.64 -34.96 1.00
C ILE A 838 -11.86 -34.05 0.85
N GLU A 839 -11.64 -32.78 0.48
CA GLU A 839 -12.69 -31.77 0.31
C GLU A 839 -13.71 -32.20 -0.74
N LYS A 840 -13.24 -32.72 -1.88
CA LYS A 840 -14.11 -33.22 -2.96
C LYS A 840 -15.01 -34.37 -2.54
N GLN A 841 -14.52 -35.30 -1.71
CA GLN A 841 -15.35 -36.40 -1.22
C GLN A 841 -16.40 -35.91 -0.21
N LEU A 842 -16.01 -34.99 0.68
CA LEU A 842 -16.93 -34.36 1.63
C LEU A 842 -18.00 -33.51 0.91
N SER A 843 -17.66 -32.85 -0.20
CA SER A 843 -18.64 -32.08 -0.97
C SER A 843 -19.66 -32.98 -1.69
N PHE A 844 -19.24 -34.15 -2.20
CA PHE A 844 -20.16 -35.10 -2.85
C PHE A 844 -21.09 -35.78 -1.86
N ASN A 845 -20.60 -36.12 -0.66
CA ASN A 845 -21.41 -36.73 0.39
C ASN A 845 -21.03 -36.14 1.76
N PRO A 846 -21.72 -35.07 2.21
CA PRO A 846 -21.46 -34.44 3.49
C PRO A 846 -21.71 -35.35 4.72
N GLN A 847 -22.41 -36.47 4.54
CA GLN A 847 -22.75 -37.44 5.59
C GLN A 847 -21.87 -38.70 5.53
N ILE A 848 -20.82 -38.73 4.69
CA ILE A 848 -19.89 -39.86 4.61
C ILE A 848 -19.23 -40.12 5.95
N SER A 849 -19.16 -41.38 6.38
CA SER A 849 -18.43 -41.72 7.60
C SER A 849 -16.92 -41.57 7.39
N ALA A 850 -16.18 -41.29 8.45
CA ALA A 850 -14.72 -41.12 8.35
C ALA A 850 -13.99 -42.38 7.84
N GLU A 851 -14.54 -43.57 8.10
CA GLU A 851 -14.01 -44.84 7.61
C GLU A 851 -14.22 -44.99 6.10
N GLU A 852 -15.46 -44.78 5.61
CA GLU A 852 -15.78 -44.80 4.18
C GLU A 852 -15.00 -43.72 3.40
N LEU A 853 -14.82 -42.55 4.00
CA LEU A 853 -14.02 -41.46 3.43
C LEU A 853 -12.56 -41.88 3.28
N LEU A 854 -11.96 -42.49 4.30
CA LEU A 854 -10.58 -42.96 4.26
C LEU A 854 -10.39 -44.06 3.20
N ASP A 855 -11.34 -45.00 3.11
CA ASP A 855 -11.34 -46.05 2.09
C ASP A 855 -11.47 -45.50 0.67
N ALA A 856 -12.36 -44.52 0.46
CA ALA A 856 -12.53 -43.85 -0.83
C ALA A 856 -11.28 -43.07 -1.27
N LEU A 857 -10.53 -42.51 -0.32
CA LEU A 857 -9.31 -41.75 -0.58
C LEU A 857 -8.09 -42.62 -0.83
N LYS A 858 -8.08 -43.87 -0.36
CA LYS A 858 -6.91 -44.76 -0.34
C LYS A 858 -6.17 -44.85 -1.68
N PRO A 859 -6.81 -45.04 -2.85
CA PRO A 859 -6.09 -45.11 -4.13
C PRO A 859 -5.32 -43.83 -4.45
N LYS A 860 -5.90 -42.66 -4.15
CA LYS A 860 -5.27 -41.36 -4.40
C LYS A 860 -4.16 -41.08 -3.39
N LEU A 861 -4.37 -41.45 -2.12
CA LEU A 861 -3.33 -41.34 -1.08
C LEU A 861 -2.10 -42.19 -1.44
N GLU A 862 -2.27 -43.38 -2.00
CA GLU A 862 -1.13 -44.24 -2.42
C GLU A 862 -0.31 -43.61 -3.54
N GLU A 863 -0.96 -43.00 -4.53
CA GLU A 863 -0.29 -42.30 -5.64
C GLU A 863 0.50 -41.08 -5.12
N VAL A 864 -0.16 -40.25 -4.32
CA VAL A 864 0.37 -38.98 -3.86
C VAL A 864 1.48 -39.16 -2.82
N SER A 865 1.29 -40.07 -1.86
CA SER A 865 2.28 -40.35 -0.81
C SER A 865 3.58 -40.93 -1.37
N LYS A 866 3.54 -41.70 -2.48
CA LYS A 866 4.75 -42.18 -3.15
C LYS A 866 5.64 -41.02 -3.60
N ARG A 867 5.07 -40.00 -4.28
CA ARG A 867 5.83 -38.80 -4.67
C ARG A 867 6.43 -38.07 -3.46
N PHE A 868 5.67 -37.95 -2.38
CA PHE A 868 6.18 -37.37 -1.13
C PHE A 868 7.35 -38.17 -0.54
N PHE A 869 7.21 -39.50 -0.41
CA PHE A 869 8.27 -40.36 0.11
C PHE A 869 9.50 -40.39 -0.80
N ASP A 870 9.34 -40.27 -2.10
CA ASP A 870 10.43 -40.18 -3.06
C ASP A 870 11.24 -38.90 -2.84
N GLY A 871 10.56 -37.74 -2.75
CA GLY A 871 11.20 -36.46 -2.45
C GLY A 871 11.90 -36.43 -1.07
N LEU A 872 11.35 -37.14 -0.06
CA LEU A 872 12.05 -37.31 1.23
C LEU A 872 13.34 -38.12 1.08
N ARG A 873 13.35 -39.16 0.22
CA ARG A 873 14.55 -39.99 -0.01
C ARG A 873 15.62 -39.27 -0.81
N THR A 874 15.23 -38.43 -1.78
CA THR A 874 16.17 -37.62 -2.57
C THR A 874 16.64 -36.37 -1.82
N GLY A 875 15.94 -35.99 -0.74
CA GLY A 875 16.27 -34.82 0.07
C GLY A 875 15.72 -33.51 -0.50
N GLU A 876 14.78 -33.55 -1.44
CA GLU A 876 14.16 -32.38 -2.05
C GLU A 876 13.49 -31.47 -1.03
N TYR A 877 12.93 -32.02 0.04
CA TYR A 877 12.25 -31.26 1.10
C TYR A 877 13.21 -30.61 2.11
N ASN A 878 14.50 -30.99 2.13
CA ASN A 878 15.45 -30.57 3.18
C ASN A 878 15.67 -29.06 3.24
N GLY A 879 15.42 -28.35 2.14
CA GLY A 879 15.66 -26.91 2.09
C GLY A 879 14.54 -26.09 2.72
N SER A 880 13.29 -26.55 2.67
CA SER A 880 12.14 -25.68 2.94
C SER A 880 11.05 -26.31 3.82
N LEU A 881 10.97 -27.64 3.93
CA LEU A 881 10.04 -28.32 4.83
C LEU A 881 10.74 -28.64 6.15
N GLU A 882 10.12 -28.31 7.27
CA GLU A 882 10.66 -28.65 8.59
C GLU A 882 10.69 -30.17 8.80
N ALA A 883 11.74 -30.66 9.45
CA ALA A 883 11.90 -32.09 9.72
C ALA A 883 10.75 -32.65 10.60
N SER A 884 10.25 -31.85 11.55
CA SER A 884 9.07 -32.13 12.37
C SER A 884 7.83 -32.32 11.51
N THR A 885 7.55 -31.37 10.62
CA THR A 885 6.39 -31.38 9.72
C THR A 885 6.47 -32.55 8.74
N ALA A 886 7.63 -32.75 8.10
CA ALA A 886 7.90 -33.88 7.22
C ALA A 886 7.66 -35.24 7.92
N THR A 887 8.18 -35.40 9.14
CA THR A 887 8.01 -36.62 9.94
C THR A 887 6.55 -36.85 10.30
N ARG A 888 5.84 -35.80 10.72
CA ARG A 888 4.42 -35.88 11.08
C ARG A 888 3.56 -36.30 9.89
N ILE A 889 3.74 -35.65 8.74
CA ILE A 889 3.02 -35.99 7.50
C ILE A 889 3.33 -37.43 7.06
N ALA A 890 4.61 -37.82 7.08
CA ALA A 890 5.03 -39.19 6.75
C ALA A 890 4.37 -40.24 7.62
N THR A 891 4.29 -40.00 8.93
CA THR A 891 3.62 -40.89 9.88
C THR A 891 2.12 -40.95 9.63
N LEU A 892 1.46 -39.80 9.43
CA LEU A 892 0.01 -39.74 9.19
C LEU A 892 -0.40 -40.38 7.87
N TYR A 893 0.39 -40.26 6.80
CA TYR A 893 0.15 -41.03 5.56
C TYR A 893 0.20 -42.54 5.80
N ARG A 894 1.14 -43.04 6.63
CA ARG A 894 1.24 -44.48 6.94
C ARG A 894 0.04 -44.97 7.75
N TYR A 895 -0.49 -44.17 8.67
CA TYR A 895 -1.73 -44.46 9.37
C TYR A 895 -2.93 -44.45 8.41
N ALA A 896 -3.05 -43.41 7.58
CA ALA A 896 -4.16 -43.25 6.63
C ALA A 896 -4.23 -44.38 5.59
N LEU A 897 -3.08 -44.91 5.16
CA LEU A 897 -2.99 -46.04 4.21
C LEU A 897 -3.19 -47.41 4.88
N GLY A 898 -3.22 -47.48 6.20
CA GLY A 898 -3.34 -48.72 6.97
C GLY A 898 -2.04 -49.52 7.07
N ASN A 899 -0.88 -48.89 6.85
CA ASN A 899 0.43 -49.52 7.01
C ASN A 899 0.83 -49.71 8.48
N ILE A 900 0.25 -48.90 9.37
CA ILE A 900 0.43 -48.96 10.83
C ILE A 900 -0.95 -49.14 11.49
N PRO A 901 -1.11 -50.07 12.45
CA PRO A 901 -2.38 -50.25 13.16
C PRO A 901 -2.80 -49.01 13.96
N LEU A 902 -4.08 -48.63 13.92
CA LEU A 902 -4.61 -47.45 14.63
C LEU A 902 -4.41 -47.49 16.15
N ASP A 903 -4.34 -48.68 16.75
CA ASP A 903 -4.04 -48.85 18.19
C ASP A 903 -2.68 -48.26 18.59
N SER A 904 -1.73 -48.18 17.64
CA SER A 904 -0.41 -47.58 17.87
C SER A 904 -0.46 -46.05 17.89
N TYR A 905 -1.52 -45.44 17.34
CA TYR A 905 -1.63 -43.99 17.23
C TYR A 905 -1.64 -43.29 18.59
N GLN A 906 -2.25 -43.92 19.61
CA GLN A 906 -2.27 -43.37 20.97
C GLN A 906 -0.89 -43.31 21.61
N ILE A 907 -0.01 -44.25 21.26
CA ILE A 907 1.37 -44.27 21.76
C ILE A 907 2.16 -43.13 21.12
N ASP A 908 1.96 -42.88 19.82
CA ASP A 908 2.73 -41.88 19.08
C ASP A 908 2.22 -40.44 19.29
N SER A 909 0.90 -40.26 19.44
CA SER A 909 0.26 -38.92 19.44
C SER A 909 -0.38 -38.53 20.78
N GLY A 910 -0.62 -39.50 21.67
CA GLY A 910 -1.41 -39.30 22.89
C GLY A 910 -2.93 -39.25 22.69
N LYS A 911 -3.43 -39.28 21.44
CA LYS A 911 -4.87 -39.30 21.10
C LYS A 911 -5.33 -40.71 20.73
N VAL A 912 -6.60 -41.03 20.97
CA VAL A 912 -7.18 -42.31 20.51
C VAL A 912 -7.21 -42.35 18.98
N GLY A 913 -6.64 -43.40 18.40
CA GLY A 913 -6.60 -43.59 16.95
C GLY A 913 -7.97 -43.99 16.40
N THR A 914 -8.60 -43.08 15.68
CA THR A 914 -9.83 -43.35 14.90
C THR A 914 -9.66 -42.80 13.48
N PRO A 915 -10.36 -43.31 12.46
CA PRO A 915 -10.29 -42.76 11.10
C PRO A 915 -10.55 -41.24 11.06
N ALA A 916 -11.50 -40.75 11.87
CA ALA A 916 -11.79 -39.32 12.00
C ALA A 916 -10.58 -38.53 12.55
N THR A 917 -9.98 -39.02 13.64
CA THR A 917 -8.80 -38.38 14.24
C THR A 917 -7.63 -38.32 13.25
N ILE A 918 -7.40 -39.40 12.48
CA ILE A 918 -6.33 -39.45 11.48
C ILE A 918 -6.57 -38.44 10.36
N LEU A 919 -7.78 -38.35 9.83
CA LEU A 919 -8.11 -37.40 8.76
C LEU A 919 -7.97 -35.94 9.23
N GLU A 920 -8.42 -35.64 10.45
CA GLU A 920 -8.28 -34.31 11.05
C GLU A 920 -6.80 -33.93 11.23
N ASP A 921 -6.01 -34.80 11.88
CA ASP A 921 -4.59 -34.53 12.13
C ASP A 921 -3.76 -34.54 10.84
N LEU A 922 -4.13 -35.36 9.84
CA LEU A 922 -3.54 -35.32 8.51
C LEU A 922 -3.84 -33.98 7.83
N ASN A 923 -5.09 -33.53 7.80
CA ASN A 923 -5.45 -32.26 7.17
C ASN A 923 -4.73 -31.07 7.84
N ALA A 924 -4.64 -31.08 9.17
CA ALA A 924 -3.89 -30.07 9.93
C ALA A 924 -2.39 -30.10 9.59
N ALA A 925 -1.77 -31.28 9.54
CA ALA A 925 -0.35 -31.41 9.20
C ALA A 925 -0.06 -31.01 7.74
N LEU A 926 -0.93 -31.38 6.81
CA LEU A 926 -0.82 -30.98 5.39
C LEU A 926 -0.94 -29.46 5.24
N THR A 927 -1.82 -28.81 6.00
CA THR A 927 -1.96 -27.34 5.99
C THR A 927 -0.65 -26.66 6.39
N ILE A 928 -0.04 -27.09 7.50
CA ILE A 928 1.28 -26.58 7.92
C ILE A 928 2.33 -26.85 6.84
N GLY A 929 2.37 -28.06 6.28
CA GLY A 929 3.32 -28.40 5.21
C GLY A 929 3.15 -27.56 3.94
N ILE A 930 1.91 -27.24 3.56
CA ILE A 930 1.65 -26.33 2.43
C ILE A 930 2.11 -24.91 2.79
N GLU A 931 1.84 -24.43 3.99
CA GLU A 931 2.25 -23.10 4.44
C GLU A 931 3.78 -22.90 4.45
N GLU A 932 4.53 -23.95 4.79
CA GLU A 932 6.01 -23.93 4.77
C GLU A 932 6.57 -23.90 3.34
N LEU A 933 5.88 -24.53 2.38
CA LEU A 933 6.34 -24.72 1.00
C LEU A 933 5.77 -23.73 -0.02
N ILE A 934 4.63 -23.11 0.25
CA ILE A 934 3.99 -22.21 -0.71
C ILE A 934 4.85 -20.98 -1.00
N ARG A 935 4.96 -20.60 -2.28
CA ARG A 935 5.62 -19.38 -2.74
C ARG A 935 4.70 -18.61 -3.67
N PRO A 936 3.77 -17.79 -3.14
CA PRO A 936 2.94 -16.93 -3.97
C PRO A 936 3.82 -15.84 -4.60
N ILE A 937 3.96 -15.87 -5.93
CA ILE A 937 4.88 -14.97 -6.65
C ILE A 937 4.40 -13.52 -6.58
N ASP A 938 3.13 -13.26 -6.94
CA ASP A 938 2.60 -11.89 -6.97
C ASP A 938 2.00 -11.44 -5.62
N ALA A 939 1.50 -12.37 -4.82
CA ALA A 939 0.92 -12.12 -3.50
C ALA A 939 1.88 -12.52 -2.37
N ILE A 940 3.02 -11.83 -2.25
CA ILE A 940 4.14 -12.22 -1.37
C ILE A 940 3.72 -12.25 0.12
N LYS A 941 3.50 -13.46 0.66
CA LYS A 941 3.14 -13.76 2.06
C LYS A 941 3.94 -12.91 3.06
N HIS A 942 3.24 -12.32 4.03
CA HIS A 942 3.78 -11.50 5.12
C HIS A 942 4.57 -10.23 4.72
N GLN A 943 4.48 -9.75 3.47
CA GLN A 943 5.18 -8.52 3.09
C GLN A 943 4.37 -7.25 3.40
N ALA A 944 4.73 -6.60 4.50
CA ALA A 944 4.19 -5.30 4.96
C ALA A 944 4.71 -4.07 4.17
N LYS A 945 4.93 -4.18 2.84
CA LYS A 945 5.44 -3.04 2.02
C LYS A 945 4.50 -1.83 2.01
N THR A 946 3.22 -2.08 2.23
CA THR A 946 2.13 -1.09 2.20
C THR A 946 1.36 -1.05 3.52
N VAL A 947 1.65 -1.96 4.45
CA VAL A 947 1.27 -1.77 5.85
C VAL A 947 2.23 -0.72 6.37
N THR A 948 1.84 0.53 6.17
CA THR A 948 2.31 1.68 6.91
C THR A 948 1.97 1.40 8.37
N VAL A 949 2.76 0.53 9.02
CA VAL A 949 3.12 0.76 10.41
C VAL A 949 3.93 2.03 10.33
N GLY A 950 3.22 3.17 10.20
CA GLY A 950 3.83 4.47 10.28
C GLY A 950 4.71 4.37 11.50
N ILE A 951 5.98 4.74 11.36
CA ILE A 951 6.76 5.07 12.54
C ILE A 951 6.00 6.27 13.12
N SER A 952 4.99 5.97 13.95
CA SER A 952 4.20 6.88 14.72
C SER A 952 5.13 7.37 15.81
N ARG A 953 6.13 8.13 15.38
CA ARG A 953 6.75 9.16 16.18
C ARG A 953 5.69 10.24 16.35
N SER A 954 4.58 9.88 17.00
CA SER A 954 3.52 10.78 17.48
C SER A 954 4.15 11.90 18.32
N ASP A 955 5.30 11.62 18.93
CA ASP A 955 6.19 12.59 19.57
C ASP A 955 6.60 13.77 18.66
N GLU A 956 6.83 13.58 17.36
CA GLU A 956 7.24 14.68 16.46
C GLU A 956 6.07 15.61 16.11
N GLU A 957 4.86 15.08 15.94
CA GLU A 957 3.65 15.90 15.74
C GLU A 957 3.35 16.73 16.98
N LEU A 958 3.49 16.14 18.18
CA LEU A 958 3.34 16.86 19.45
C LEU A 958 4.35 18.02 19.61
N ILE A 959 5.54 17.89 19.01
CA ILE A 959 6.58 18.95 19.05
C ILE A 959 6.24 20.12 18.13
N GLN A 960 5.46 19.89 17.07
CA GLN A 960 5.07 20.95 16.13
C GLN A 960 3.93 21.85 16.65
N LEU A 961 3.24 21.45 17.73
CA LEU A 961 2.20 22.26 18.37
C LEU A 961 2.76 23.57 18.92
N ASN A 962 1.97 24.65 18.84
CA ASN A 962 2.46 26.01 19.05
C ASN A 962 3.03 26.23 20.46
N LEU A 963 2.31 25.79 21.49
CA LEU A 963 2.71 25.91 22.89
C LEU A 963 3.96 25.07 23.18
N VAL A 964 4.04 23.85 22.65
CA VAL A 964 5.21 22.96 22.84
C VAL A 964 6.44 23.55 22.15
N ALA A 965 6.28 24.03 20.91
CA ALA A 965 7.33 24.70 20.18
C ALA A 965 7.82 25.96 20.93
N GLU A 966 6.91 26.73 21.53
CA GLU A 966 7.28 27.92 22.30
C GLU A 966 8.01 27.57 23.61
N VAL A 967 7.61 26.50 24.30
CA VAL A 967 8.36 25.96 25.45
C VAL A 967 9.78 25.62 25.03
N ILE A 968 9.99 24.96 23.90
CA ILE A 968 11.33 24.60 23.40
C ILE A 968 12.11 25.85 22.99
N ARG A 969 11.48 26.80 22.27
CA ARG A 969 12.10 28.09 21.87
C ARG A 969 12.54 28.94 23.06
N SER A 970 11.90 28.79 24.22
CA SER A 970 12.33 29.44 25.47
C SER A 970 13.69 28.94 26.00
N GLY A 971 14.29 27.96 25.32
CA GLY A 971 15.59 27.37 25.64
C GLY A 971 15.50 26.06 26.42
N MET A 972 14.30 25.52 26.67
CA MET A 972 14.10 24.24 27.34
C MET A 972 14.52 23.07 26.45
N PRO A 973 15.47 22.21 26.86
CA PRO A 973 15.87 21.04 26.09
C PRO A 973 14.74 20.02 25.96
N ARG A 974 14.52 19.50 24.74
CA ARG A 974 13.47 18.52 24.42
C ARG A 974 13.52 17.30 25.32
N ASP A 975 14.72 16.77 25.55
CA ASP A 975 14.99 15.57 26.36
C ASP A 975 14.67 15.76 27.86
N ARG A 976 14.34 16.98 28.29
CA ARG A 976 13.98 17.32 29.67
C ARG A 976 12.48 17.52 29.88
N ILE A 977 11.65 17.37 28.84
CA ILE A 977 10.20 17.36 28.95
C ILE A 977 9.74 15.91 29.00
N SER A 978 9.09 15.49 30.09
CA SER A 978 8.52 14.13 30.14
C SER A 978 7.38 13.98 29.13
N TYR A 979 7.16 12.76 28.63
CA TYR A 979 6.08 12.47 27.67
C TYR A 979 4.70 12.89 28.20
N ARG A 980 4.43 12.65 29.49
CA ARG A 980 3.21 13.11 30.17
C ARG A 980 3.04 14.62 30.08
N ASN A 981 4.11 15.38 30.29
CA ASN A 981 4.08 16.84 30.20
C ASN A 981 3.93 17.33 28.75
N LEU A 982 4.50 16.64 27.77
CA LEU A 982 4.26 16.92 26.35
C LEU A 982 2.78 16.75 25.99
N ARG A 983 2.14 15.66 26.42
CA ARG A 983 0.70 15.46 26.20
C ARG A 983 -0.17 16.51 26.91
N ASN A 984 0.18 16.89 28.13
CA ASN A 984 -0.54 17.95 28.85
C ASN A 984 -0.42 19.30 28.13
N LEU A 985 0.77 19.63 27.62
CA LEU A 985 0.98 20.87 26.84
C LEU A 985 0.23 20.82 25.51
N ALA A 986 0.23 19.67 24.83
CA ALA A 986 -0.54 19.48 23.60
C ALA A 986 -2.04 19.68 23.82
N ALA A 987 -2.59 19.11 24.90
CA ALA A 987 -3.99 19.30 25.26
C ALA A 987 -4.30 20.77 25.59
N LEU A 988 -3.40 21.47 26.28
CA LEU A 988 -3.57 22.89 26.63
C LEU A 988 -3.43 23.83 25.41
N ASP A 989 -2.76 23.40 24.33
CA ASP A 989 -2.52 24.23 23.13
C ASP A 989 -3.82 24.80 22.55
N VAL A 990 -4.88 23.99 22.53
CA VAL A 990 -6.22 24.36 22.04
C VAL A 990 -6.82 25.52 22.85
N ALA A 991 -6.54 25.58 24.16
CA ALA A 991 -7.05 26.59 25.06
C ALA A 991 -6.23 27.90 25.04
N VAL A 992 -4.99 27.85 24.55
CA VAL A 992 -4.08 29.00 24.49
C VAL A 992 -4.30 29.79 23.21
N GLU A 993 -4.65 31.06 23.34
CA GLU A 993 -4.77 31.98 22.20
C GLU A 993 -3.39 32.49 21.75
N THR A 994 -2.59 32.98 22.69
CA THR A 994 -1.22 33.46 22.41
C THR A 994 -0.28 33.28 23.59
N THR A 995 1.01 33.13 23.31
CA THR A 995 2.10 33.17 24.29
C THR A 995 2.71 34.58 24.31
N ARG A 996 2.80 35.20 25.50
CA ARG A 996 3.23 36.61 25.65
C ARG A 996 4.66 36.78 26.13
N GLY A 997 5.27 35.73 26.69
CA GLY A 997 6.65 35.75 27.17
C GLY A 997 6.97 34.59 28.09
N PHE A 998 8.22 34.48 28.53
CA PHE A 998 8.66 33.38 29.38
C PHE A 998 9.75 33.79 30.38
N ILE A 999 9.88 33.02 31.45
CA ILE A 999 11.03 33.07 32.37
C ILE A 999 11.52 31.65 32.58
N ARG A 1000 12.79 31.41 32.30
CA ARG A 1000 13.44 30.12 32.53
C ARG A 1000 14.27 30.16 33.80
N TYR A 1001 14.15 29.12 34.62
CA TYR A 1001 14.84 29.01 35.91
C TYR A 1001 15.71 27.74 35.97
N ALA A 1002 16.88 27.85 36.57
CA ALA A 1002 17.67 26.73 37.07
C ALA A 1002 17.21 26.44 38.52
N ILE A 1003 17.10 25.16 38.86
CA ILE A 1003 16.89 24.72 40.23
C ILE A 1003 18.22 24.24 40.80
N GLU A 1004 18.67 24.84 41.88
CA GLU A 1004 19.85 24.42 42.63
C GLU A 1004 19.43 23.82 43.98
N GLY A 1005 19.90 22.61 44.29
CA GLY A 1005 19.47 21.83 45.46
C GLY A 1005 18.31 20.87 45.16
N ASN A 1006 17.82 20.16 46.19
CA ASN A 1006 16.78 19.14 46.01
C ASN A 1006 15.40 19.70 46.45
N PRO A 1007 14.40 19.80 45.55
CA PRO A 1007 13.05 20.25 45.87
C PRO A 1007 12.37 19.50 47.03
N GLU A 1008 12.70 18.22 47.26
CA GLU A 1008 12.15 17.40 48.34
C GLU A 1008 12.71 17.77 49.72
N LYS A 1009 13.96 18.27 49.78
CA LYS A 1009 14.67 18.56 51.04
C LYS A 1009 14.41 19.99 51.56
N GLY A 1010 13.56 20.76 50.89
CA GLY A 1010 13.15 22.11 51.31
C GLY A 1010 14.25 23.19 51.26
N ASN A 1011 15.43 22.86 50.70
CA ASN A 1011 16.58 23.75 50.59
C ASN A 1011 16.84 24.27 49.16
N ALA A 1012 15.97 23.92 48.20
CA ALA A 1012 16.14 24.29 46.80
C ALA A 1012 15.97 25.79 46.53
N GLN A 1013 16.74 26.30 45.58
CA GLN A 1013 16.76 27.69 45.12
C GLN A 1013 16.50 27.78 43.62
N LEU A 1014 15.90 28.89 43.17
CA LEU A 1014 15.60 29.20 41.78
C LEU A 1014 16.46 30.37 41.30
N HIS A 1015 17.23 30.16 40.25
CA HIS A 1015 18.02 31.19 39.58
C HIS A 1015 17.46 31.43 38.18
N VAL A 1016 17.24 32.69 37.81
CA VAL A 1016 16.76 33.02 36.45
C VAL A 1016 17.89 32.79 35.47
N ILE A 1017 17.66 31.94 34.47
CA ILE A 1017 18.58 31.69 33.36
C ILE A 1017 18.33 32.69 32.24
N ASP A 1018 17.06 32.86 31.85
CA ASP A 1018 16.67 33.67 30.70
C ASP A 1018 15.25 34.22 30.83
N LYS A 1019 14.95 35.30 30.09
CA LYS A 1019 13.63 35.94 29.99
C LYS A 1019 13.33 36.40 28.56
N GLY A 1020 12.11 36.14 28.10
CA GLY A 1020 11.62 36.58 26.79
C GLY A 1020 10.23 37.24 26.85
N GLY A 1021 9.89 37.98 25.80
CA GLY A 1021 8.59 38.67 25.66
C GLY A 1021 8.33 39.67 26.79
N ILE A 1022 7.08 39.73 27.27
CA ILE A 1022 6.66 40.64 28.36
C ILE A 1022 7.48 40.47 29.64
N ALA A 1023 8.13 39.32 29.83
CA ALA A 1023 8.87 39.02 31.05
C ALA A 1023 10.22 39.75 31.16
N ARG A 1024 10.74 40.32 30.06
CA ARG A 1024 12.01 41.08 30.08
C ARG A 1024 11.97 42.25 31.07
N ASP A 1025 10.83 42.95 31.12
CA ASP A 1025 10.63 44.12 31.97
C ASP A 1025 10.03 43.76 33.35
N LEU A 1026 9.72 42.48 33.60
CA LEU A 1026 9.16 42.03 34.87
C LEU A 1026 10.26 41.69 35.88
N THR A 1027 10.19 42.27 37.08
CA THR A 1027 11.07 41.92 38.19
C THR A 1027 10.62 40.60 38.82
N SER A 1028 11.46 39.56 38.80
CA SER A 1028 11.11 38.27 39.39
C SER A 1028 11.38 38.28 40.90
N ARG A 1029 10.45 37.75 41.71
CA ARG A 1029 10.65 37.54 43.15
C ARG A 1029 11.96 36.81 43.46
N THR A 1030 12.32 35.84 42.62
CA THR A 1030 13.54 35.03 42.79
C THR A 1030 14.83 35.83 42.71
N GLN A 1031 14.80 37.07 42.18
CA GLN A 1031 15.93 37.99 42.20
C GLN A 1031 16.15 38.62 43.59
N ARG A 1032 15.14 38.60 44.48
CA ARG A 1032 15.24 39.10 45.86
C ARG A 1032 15.26 37.97 46.90
N ASP A 1033 14.52 36.88 46.67
CA ASP A 1033 14.49 35.68 47.50
C ASP A 1033 14.52 34.43 46.61
N PRO A 1034 15.67 33.76 46.46
CA PRO A 1034 15.82 32.65 45.55
C PRO A 1034 15.15 31.37 46.06
N LYS A 1035 14.65 31.29 47.30
CA LYS A 1035 14.05 30.04 47.83
C LYS A 1035 12.87 29.56 46.98
N LEU A 1036 12.92 28.29 46.56
CA LEU A 1036 11.86 27.61 45.83
C LEU A 1036 10.66 27.37 46.77
N ARG A 1037 9.54 28.07 46.52
CA ARG A 1037 8.30 28.01 47.35
C ARG A 1037 7.05 28.22 46.48
N GLY A 1038 5.88 27.81 47.00
CA GLY A 1038 4.58 28.01 46.35
C GLY A 1038 4.36 27.11 45.13
N SER A 1039 3.59 27.56 44.13
CA SER A 1039 3.25 26.74 42.94
C SER A 1039 4.48 26.26 42.17
N LYS A 1040 5.57 27.04 42.15
CA LYS A 1040 6.84 26.61 41.53
C LYS A 1040 7.48 25.43 42.25
N HIS A 1041 7.41 25.40 43.58
CA HIS A 1041 7.88 24.27 44.39
C HIS A 1041 7.02 23.02 44.14
N LEU A 1042 5.70 23.20 44.10
CA LEU A 1042 4.76 22.11 43.83
C LEU A 1042 5.01 21.46 42.46
N VAL A 1043 5.21 22.27 41.41
CA VAL A 1043 5.53 21.78 40.05
C VAL A 1043 6.87 21.06 40.00
N ALA A 1044 7.90 21.58 40.68
CA ALA A 1044 9.20 20.91 40.77
C ALA A 1044 9.15 19.60 41.57
N LEU A 1045 8.25 19.49 42.55
CA LEU A 1045 8.08 18.28 43.35
C LEU A 1045 7.26 17.21 42.59
N GLN A 1046 6.12 17.61 42.02
CA GLN A 1046 5.20 16.71 41.32
C GLN A 1046 5.65 16.38 39.89
N GLN A 1047 6.58 17.17 39.34
CA GLN A 1047 7.11 17.02 37.98
C GLN A 1047 6.04 17.06 36.89
N ASN A 1048 4.90 17.72 37.17
CA ASN A 1048 3.78 17.87 36.24
C ASN A 1048 3.59 19.32 35.84
N VAL A 1049 3.23 19.54 34.56
CA VAL A 1049 2.81 20.85 34.06
C VAL A 1049 1.59 21.35 34.83
N MET A 1050 1.60 22.64 35.14
CA MET A 1050 0.51 23.30 35.87
C MET A 1050 0.19 24.65 35.25
N ILE A 1051 -1.09 24.87 34.95
CA ILE A 1051 -1.63 26.20 34.65
C ILE A 1051 -2.16 26.86 35.93
N THR A 1052 -1.87 28.14 36.14
CA THR A 1052 -2.31 28.88 37.34
C THR A 1052 -2.27 30.40 37.11
N LYS A 1053 -2.76 31.17 38.10
CA LYS A 1053 -2.69 32.65 38.10
C LYS A 1053 -1.51 33.14 38.94
N GLY A 1054 -0.80 34.14 38.45
CA GLY A 1054 0.25 34.83 39.19
C GLY A 1054 -0.33 35.56 40.40
N ARG A 1055 0.13 35.22 41.62
CA ARG A 1055 -0.42 35.79 42.88
C ARG A 1055 -0.24 37.31 43.05
N HIS A 1056 0.67 37.93 42.32
CA HIS A 1056 0.97 39.36 42.46
C HIS A 1056 0.44 40.20 41.29
N ASP A 1057 0.25 39.61 40.12
CA ASP A 1057 -0.08 40.32 38.89
C ASP A 1057 -1.32 39.77 38.16
N GLY A 1058 -1.94 38.71 38.69
CA GLY A 1058 -3.16 38.10 38.15
C GLY A 1058 -2.99 37.40 36.80
N ARG A 1059 -1.78 37.39 36.23
CA ARG A 1059 -1.55 36.87 34.87
C ARG A 1059 -1.62 35.35 34.84
N ILE A 1060 -2.21 34.81 33.78
CA ILE A 1060 -2.24 33.35 33.57
C ILE A 1060 -0.86 32.88 33.12
N ILE A 1061 -0.38 31.83 33.78
CA ILE A 1061 0.93 31.26 33.55
C ILE A 1061 0.85 29.74 33.46
N ILE A 1062 1.68 29.15 32.60
CA ILE A 1062 1.96 27.72 32.57
C ILE A 1062 3.37 27.50 33.15
N LEU A 1063 3.48 26.60 34.12
CA LEU A 1063 4.72 26.16 34.72
C LEU A 1063 5.08 24.78 34.20
N VAL A 1064 6.23 24.66 33.55
CA VAL A 1064 6.74 23.42 32.94
C VAL A 1064 8.04 23.01 33.64
N PRO A 1065 8.10 21.83 34.29
CA PRO A 1065 9.33 21.37 34.96
C PRO A 1065 10.33 20.78 33.96
N GLU A 1066 11.62 21.14 34.09
CA GLU A 1066 12.72 20.44 33.42
C GLU A 1066 13.17 19.27 34.29
N VAL A 1067 12.99 18.04 33.80
CA VAL A 1067 13.32 16.82 34.53
C VAL A 1067 14.53 16.14 33.90
N LYS A 1068 15.53 15.81 34.71
CA LYS A 1068 16.69 15.01 34.32
C LYS A 1068 16.95 13.97 35.40
N ASP A 1069 17.14 12.71 35.03
CA ASP A 1069 17.42 11.60 35.96
C ASP A 1069 16.39 11.50 37.11
N LYS A 1070 15.09 11.71 36.79
CA LYS A 1070 13.95 11.78 37.75
C LYS A 1070 14.05 12.93 38.78
N GLN A 1071 14.88 13.94 38.55
CA GLN A 1071 14.97 15.14 39.38
C GLN A 1071 14.63 16.40 38.59
N SER A 1072 13.94 17.35 39.21
CA SER A 1072 13.69 18.66 38.59
C SER A 1072 14.94 19.53 38.70
N VAL A 1073 15.58 19.76 37.55
CA VAL A 1073 16.81 20.56 37.42
C VAL A 1073 16.55 21.99 36.96
N GLY A 1074 15.33 22.27 36.51
CA GLY A 1074 14.92 23.58 36.04
C GLY A 1074 13.41 23.70 35.95
N LEU A 1075 12.94 24.89 35.61
CA LEU A 1075 11.53 25.19 35.44
C LEU A 1075 11.35 26.33 34.45
N THR A 1076 10.43 26.18 33.51
CA THR A 1076 10.05 27.21 32.54
C THR A 1076 8.67 27.73 32.88
N LEU A 1077 8.53 29.04 33.03
CA LEU A 1077 7.27 29.73 33.21
C LEU A 1077 6.92 30.43 31.90
N ILE A 1078 5.74 30.17 31.35
CA ILE A 1078 5.23 30.85 30.14
C ILE A 1078 4.03 31.69 30.53
N HIS A 1079 4.05 32.95 30.13
CA HIS A 1079 2.90 33.85 30.19
C HIS A 1079 2.03 33.61 28.98
N ILE A 1080 0.75 33.33 29.21
CA ILE A 1080 -0.21 33.00 28.16
C ILE A 1080 -1.45 33.88 28.23
N GLN A 1081 -2.15 33.97 27.11
CA GLN A 1081 -3.54 34.42 27.02
C GLN A 1081 -4.38 33.20 26.66
N LEU A 1082 -5.41 32.93 27.46
CA LEU A 1082 -6.40 31.91 27.15
C LEU A 1082 -7.49 32.49 26.26
N ARG A 1083 -8.14 31.63 25.48
CA ARG A 1083 -9.42 31.97 24.84
C ARG A 1083 -10.48 32.19 25.92
N ASP A 1084 -11.46 33.05 25.66
CA ASP A 1084 -12.53 33.33 26.64
C ASP A 1084 -13.43 32.11 26.87
N HIS A 1085 -13.83 31.44 25.78
CA HIS A 1085 -14.65 30.22 25.81
C HIS A 1085 -14.13 29.20 24.78
N LEU A 1086 -14.50 27.94 24.98
CA LEU A 1086 -14.25 26.84 24.05
C LEU A 1086 -15.58 26.22 23.64
N SER A 1087 -15.62 25.56 22.47
CA SER A 1087 -16.74 24.66 22.17
C SER A 1087 -16.77 23.52 23.19
N GLU A 1088 -17.93 22.90 23.38
CA GLU A 1088 -18.10 21.75 24.30
C GLU A 1088 -17.04 20.67 24.04
N GLN A 1089 -16.86 20.28 22.77
CA GLN A 1089 -15.89 19.28 22.36
C GLN A 1089 -14.45 19.71 22.65
N ALA A 1090 -14.09 20.96 22.36
CA ALA A 1090 -12.75 21.49 22.64
C ALA A 1090 -12.50 21.55 24.16
N ALA A 1091 -13.47 22.00 24.95
CA ALA A 1091 -13.38 22.02 26.40
C ALA A 1091 -13.20 20.60 26.98
N ARG A 1092 -13.99 19.63 26.50
CA ARG A 1092 -13.87 18.22 26.88
C ARG A 1092 -12.49 17.66 26.52
N HIS A 1093 -12.01 17.89 25.30
CA HIS A 1093 -10.68 17.45 24.86
C HIS A 1093 -9.57 18.00 25.75
N VAL A 1094 -9.58 19.32 26.00
CA VAL A 1094 -8.60 20.00 26.86
C VAL A 1094 -8.64 19.42 28.27
N LEU A 1095 -9.82 19.25 28.87
CA LEU A 1095 -9.99 18.78 30.25
C LEU A 1095 -9.65 17.29 30.42
N GLN A 1096 -9.93 16.46 29.41
CA GLN A 1096 -9.52 15.05 29.41
C GLN A 1096 -8.00 14.93 29.31
N GLY A 1097 -7.38 15.72 28.43
CA GLY A 1097 -5.93 15.71 28.22
C GLY A 1097 -5.13 16.38 29.35
N TYR A 1098 -5.68 17.43 29.96
CA TYR A 1098 -5.02 18.16 31.06
C TYR A 1098 -5.35 17.52 32.41
N GLN A 1099 -4.43 16.67 32.88
CA GLN A 1099 -4.49 16.02 34.20
C GLN A 1099 -5.77 15.20 34.48
N GLY A 1100 -6.51 14.76 33.45
CA GLY A 1100 -7.74 13.97 33.62
C GLY A 1100 -8.87 14.73 34.33
N ARG A 1101 -8.84 16.06 34.23
CA ARG A 1101 -9.73 16.96 34.96
C ARG A 1101 -11.19 16.82 34.57
N TYR A 1102 -11.49 16.43 33.34
CA TYR A 1102 -12.87 16.13 32.90
C TYR A 1102 -13.51 15.04 33.76
N THR A 1103 -12.81 13.93 33.99
CA THR A 1103 -13.31 12.81 34.81
C THR A 1103 -13.58 13.25 36.24
N GLN A 1104 -12.69 14.08 36.81
CA GLN A 1104 -12.88 14.61 38.17
C GLN A 1104 -14.14 15.49 38.27
N ILE A 1105 -14.38 16.34 37.27
CA ILE A 1105 -15.58 17.18 37.21
C ILE A 1105 -16.83 16.31 37.02
N PHE A 1106 -16.77 15.35 36.09
CA PHE A 1106 -17.86 14.41 35.82
C PHE A 1106 -18.25 13.63 37.08
N ASP A 1107 -17.27 13.04 37.78
CA ASP A 1107 -17.51 12.27 39.00
C ASP A 1107 -18.11 13.15 40.11
N HIS A 1108 -17.59 14.38 40.30
CA HIS A 1108 -18.09 15.28 41.34
C HIS A 1108 -19.50 15.81 41.04
N VAL A 1109 -19.80 16.08 39.77
CA VAL A 1109 -21.14 16.50 39.35
C VAL A 1109 -22.12 15.35 39.49
N THR A 1110 -21.78 14.15 39.00
CA THR A 1110 -22.66 12.97 39.05
C THR A 1110 -22.87 12.41 40.46
N GLU A 1111 -22.04 12.80 41.42
CA GLU A 1111 -22.28 12.56 42.85
C GLU A 1111 -23.52 13.31 43.38
N THR A 1112 -23.90 14.43 42.75
CA THR A 1112 -25.03 15.27 43.20
C THR A 1112 -26.14 15.49 42.16
N GLU A 1113 -25.83 15.39 40.88
CA GLU A 1113 -26.79 15.53 39.76
C GLU A 1113 -26.98 14.18 39.03
N PRO A 1114 -28.21 13.85 38.60
CA PRO A 1114 -28.50 12.54 37.97
C PRO A 1114 -27.86 12.37 36.59
N THR A 1115 -27.53 13.45 35.89
CA THR A 1115 -26.92 13.45 34.56
C THR A 1115 -25.88 14.56 34.43
N PHE A 1116 -24.79 14.27 33.71
CA PHE A 1116 -23.77 15.27 33.41
C PHE A 1116 -24.13 16.05 32.15
N ARG A 1117 -24.44 17.34 32.31
CA ARG A 1117 -24.70 18.26 31.21
C ARG A 1117 -23.42 18.81 30.61
N SER A 1118 -22.91 18.20 29.54
CA SER A 1118 -21.65 18.60 28.91
C SER A 1118 -21.72 19.96 28.21
N ASP A 1119 -22.91 20.41 27.79
CA ASP A 1119 -23.16 21.72 27.18
C ASP A 1119 -22.71 22.89 28.08
N ILE A 1120 -22.81 22.73 29.39
CA ILE A 1120 -22.40 23.75 30.38
C ILE A 1120 -20.92 24.09 30.23
N LEU A 1121 -20.06 23.16 29.79
CA LEU A 1121 -18.64 23.41 29.58
C LEU A 1121 -18.37 24.56 28.61
N ALA A 1122 -19.21 24.71 27.58
CA ALA A 1122 -19.06 25.79 26.60
C ALA A 1122 -19.43 27.17 27.15
N SER A 1123 -20.23 27.21 28.23
CA SER A 1123 -20.68 28.45 28.89
C SER A 1123 -19.71 28.97 29.96
N ILE A 1124 -18.73 28.16 30.36
CA ILE A 1124 -17.77 28.52 31.41
C ILE A 1124 -16.52 29.12 30.78
N GLN A 1125 -15.98 30.16 31.41
CA GLN A 1125 -14.70 30.74 31.03
C GLN A 1125 -13.58 29.70 31.09
N VAL A 1126 -12.72 29.65 30.06
CA VAL A 1126 -11.62 28.67 30.00
C VAL A 1126 -10.68 28.78 31.19
N GLU A 1127 -10.48 30.01 31.67
CA GLU A 1127 -9.71 30.30 32.89
C GLU A 1127 -10.28 29.56 34.12
N ASP A 1128 -11.59 29.54 34.28
CA ASP A 1128 -12.26 28.86 35.39
C ASP A 1128 -12.25 27.35 35.18
N LEU A 1129 -12.52 26.87 33.96
CA LEU A 1129 -12.42 25.45 33.60
C LEU A 1129 -11.07 24.86 33.98
N LEU A 1130 -9.97 25.59 33.78
CA LEU A 1130 -8.62 25.08 33.98
C LEU A 1130 -8.04 25.33 35.38
N ILE A 1131 -8.48 26.38 36.10
CA ILE A 1131 -7.82 26.84 37.33
C ILE A 1131 -8.69 26.71 38.59
N MET A 1132 -10.02 26.80 38.49
CA MET A 1132 -10.93 26.75 39.65
C MET A 1132 -10.84 25.39 40.37
N PRO A 1133 -11.00 25.29 41.70
CA PRO A 1133 -11.15 23.98 42.35
C PRO A 1133 -12.29 23.16 41.72
N VAL A 1134 -12.13 21.85 41.58
CA VAL A 1134 -13.14 20.99 40.92
C VAL A 1134 -14.47 21.05 41.67
N GLU A 1135 -14.39 21.13 43.00
CA GLU A 1135 -15.54 21.21 43.89
C GLU A 1135 -16.35 22.51 43.66
N GLU A 1136 -15.66 23.64 43.47
CA GLU A 1136 -16.32 24.93 43.16
C GLU A 1136 -16.86 24.96 41.73
N LEU A 1137 -16.13 24.37 40.78
CA LEU A 1137 -16.51 24.33 39.38
C LEU A 1137 -17.77 23.48 39.15
N ALA A 1138 -17.90 22.38 39.89
CA ALA A 1138 -19.06 21.48 39.83
C ALA A 1138 -20.37 22.14 40.31
N GLU A 1139 -20.32 23.16 41.18
CA GLU A 1139 -21.51 23.90 41.60
C GLU A 1139 -22.21 24.61 40.42
N LEU A 1140 -21.50 24.88 39.32
CA LEU A 1140 -22.08 25.46 38.11
C LEU A 1140 -23.06 24.51 37.39
N TRP A 1141 -23.06 23.22 37.74
CA TRP A 1141 -24.05 22.25 37.26
C TRP A 1141 -25.34 22.24 38.07
N ARG A 1142 -25.38 22.93 39.22
CA ARG A 1142 -26.59 23.07 40.06
C ARG A 1142 -27.44 24.29 39.69
N ALA A 1143 -26.95 25.14 38.79
CA ALA A 1143 -27.51 26.46 38.47
C ALA A 1143 -28.61 26.42 37.40
#